data_AF-A0A9P9F4U1-F1
#
_entry.id   AF-A0A9P9F4U1-F1
#
_cell.length_a   1.000
_cell.length_b   1.000
_cell.length_c   1.000
_cell.angle_alpha   90.00
_cell.angle_beta   90.00
_cell.angle_gamma   90.00
#
_symmetry.space_group_name_H-M   'P 1'
#
loop_
_entity.id
_entity.type
_entity.pdbx_description
1 polymer ?
#
loop_
_entity_poly.entity_id
_entity_poly.type
_entity_poly.pdbx_seq_one_letter_code
_entity_poly.pdbx_strand_id
1 'polypeptide(L)'
;MADYDRRNSGGHYNRKRRNRDEDDHYDRRQQRRRVDSAPLPVRVRRQLLSIADSPLRRWNEEVQSIAHMVADNYDDENLRNTFLDLSMQLVLEQPLKTPFVAAVFLIINTLKPELLDQVLAKLAQATESKIKQGEWRDVKLYLKFLACLQACMEGDGLFPVLEELFSRAADLQTASSDDTIGTELVKIILLTIPYIMAAAPGSFRQKAAELMDKTDIIASEPHALQALVDPYHPEGNTESPGASLSVCMLLQKQLQVEAANNWELACLPRPWQIPLEDIEAQDKLANAPKHALPAITIPATVVAGSRPLFPEIYLSVYSDQEVPSVPAVTNVAASLIRDGLTDTINIMNFNRNVTARYLMDLDCYFAEGTFVKRATPFDELRNIPAGRSTWKPEDVAVDTVFSQLFQLPTPECKLVYYHSVLTEACKLAPAAIAPSLGRAIRYLYRLNPRMDLELSYRFLNWFSHHLSNFGFTWKWTEWAEDTELPDLHPCKWFLRGALDKEVRLSFAQRIQKTLPEPYLPLVGSEKEKDVPDFKFSNPDTPFSKEGQELGALLRRKAPDEDFQPIIDSIQAQATELALDPVVASTDVFMTAVCWVGSKSLSHVLACIDRTKGRLLDAGSSSDAARSQIISAVMAYWHAHPGVALSIVEKLLNYSILTPFSVVDWALVASTPANGTNGGESLAQSHIFELVSNTVAKVTSRTRQLLVSAEADDETRTKEVRATQDLFRAMNDALVSWAGGSKDELMEEGDGSSDREAFIRRWGQRWYRVFKRMGAIEEAFAAESLKALLAAKDKMITTDGEEKN
;
A
#
# COMPACT_ATOMS: atom_id res chain seq x y z
N MET A 1 26.57 -23.77 15.91
CA MET A 1 27.76 -24.53 16.35
C MET A 1 27.93 -25.75 15.45
N ALA A 2 29.19 -26.17 15.25
CA ALA A 2 29.72 -27.19 14.32
C ALA A 2 29.87 -26.67 12.87
N ASP A 3 31.05 -26.19 12.45
CA ASP A 3 32.30 -26.90 12.09
C ASP A 3 32.15 -27.86 10.92
N TYR A 4 32.71 -27.47 9.76
CA TYR A 4 33.35 -28.39 8.82
C TYR A 4 34.53 -27.68 8.15
N ASP A 5 35.72 -28.16 8.46
CA ASP A 5 37.01 -27.66 8.00
C ASP A 5 37.64 -28.67 7.02
N ARG A 6 38.27 -28.13 5.96
CA ARG A 6 39.39 -28.64 5.14
C ARG A 6 39.21 -29.75 4.09
N ARG A 7 39.68 -29.40 2.87
CA ARG A 7 40.94 -29.96 2.30
C ARG A 7 41.61 -28.98 1.32
N ASN A 8 42.93 -29.08 1.27
CA ASN A 8 43.95 -28.10 0.84
C ASN A 8 44.88 -28.72 -0.22
N SER A 9 45.41 -27.94 -1.16
CA SER A 9 46.72 -28.10 -1.87
C SER A 9 46.78 -27.06 -3.01
N GLY A 10 47.81 -26.24 -3.28
CA GLY A 10 49.17 -26.07 -2.77
C GLY A 10 50.04 -25.48 -3.90
N GLY A 11 50.77 -24.38 -3.66
CA GLY A 11 51.76 -23.81 -4.61
C GLY A 11 52.41 -22.50 -4.14
N HIS A 12 53.64 -22.59 -3.63
CA HIS A 12 54.54 -21.51 -3.15
C HIS A 12 54.93 -20.49 -4.26
N TYR A 13 55.27 -19.22 -4.01
CA TYR A 13 56.53 -18.76 -3.39
C TYR A 13 56.55 -17.26 -2.98
N ASN A 14 57.40 -17.02 -1.96
CA ASN A 14 58.13 -15.79 -1.59
C ASN A 14 57.59 -14.83 -0.51
N ARG A 15 58.06 -15.14 0.71
CA ARG A 15 58.18 -14.32 1.92
C ARG A 15 59.12 -13.12 1.74
N LYS A 16 58.75 -11.98 2.32
CA LYS A 16 59.65 -11.17 3.17
C LYS A 16 58.97 -10.97 4.54
N ARG A 17 59.60 -11.51 5.58
CA ARG A 17 59.26 -11.38 7.01
C ARG A 17 59.97 -10.15 7.61
N ARG A 18 59.32 -9.49 8.57
CA ARG A 18 59.82 -9.15 9.94
C ARG A 18 58.70 -8.37 10.67
N ASN A 19 57.99 -9.00 11.61
CA ASN A 19 58.14 -9.00 13.09
C ASN A 19 56.98 -8.14 13.69
N ARG A 20 56.03 -8.66 14.49
CA ARG A 20 56.11 -9.02 15.94
C ARG A 20 56.75 -7.87 16.75
N ASP A 21 56.16 -7.27 17.78
CA ASP A 21 55.09 -7.63 18.73
C ASP A 21 54.43 -6.32 19.26
N GLU A 22 53.28 -6.48 19.91
CA GLU A 22 52.76 -5.74 21.08
C GLU A 22 53.42 -4.41 21.48
N ASP A 23 52.62 -3.33 21.49
CA ASP A 23 52.72 -2.24 22.49
C ASP A 23 51.37 -1.49 22.57
N ASP A 24 50.49 -2.03 23.43
CA ASP A 24 49.41 -1.31 24.07
C ASP A 24 50.00 -0.30 25.06
N HIS A 25 50.21 0.94 24.65
CA HIS A 25 50.39 2.06 25.59
C HIS A 25 49.76 3.35 25.06
N TYR A 26 48.62 3.69 25.65
CA TYR A 26 48.08 5.04 25.89
C TYR A 26 48.88 6.20 25.26
N ASP A 27 48.45 6.69 24.09
CA ASP A 27 48.78 8.05 23.66
C ASP A 27 47.53 8.93 23.78
N ARG A 28 47.34 9.50 24.98
CA ARG A 28 46.43 10.62 25.27
C ARG A 28 46.92 11.87 24.53
N ARG A 29 46.85 11.89 23.20
CA ARG A 29 46.97 13.12 22.41
C ARG A 29 45.58 13.71 22.24
N GLN A 30 45.37 14.85 22.90
CA GLN A 30 44.21 15.72 22.72
C GLN A 30 43.86 15.82 21.23
N GLN A 31 42.74 15.21 20.83
CA GLN A 31 42.17 15.41 19.51
C GLN A 31 41.84 16.90 19.38
N ARG A 32 42.70 17.63 18.65
CA ARG A 32 42.35 18.95 18.15
C ARG A 32 41.04 18.80 17.40
N ARG A 33 40.00 19.54 17.83
CA ARG A 33 38.73 19.69 17.10
C ARG A 33 39.06 19.90 15.63
N ARG A 34 38.68 18.96 14.75
CA ARG A 34 38.73 19.18 13.30
C ARG A 34 37.87 20.41 13.03
N VAL A 35 38.49 21.53 12.69
CA VAL A 35 37.78 22.67 12.09
C VAL A 35 37.20 22.11 10.79
N ASP A 36 35.87 22.10 10.66
CA ASP A 36 35.19 21.61 9.46
C ASP A 36 35.59 22.54 8.30
N SER A 37 36.55 22.11 7.48
CA SER A 37 37.16 22.89 6.40
C SER A 37 36.28 22.95 5.14
N ALA A 38 35.03 22.50 5.25
CA ALA A 38 34.08 22.55 4.15
C ALA A 38 33.65 24.01 3.87
N PRO A 39 33.40 24.38 2.59
CA PRO A 39 32.84 25.68 2.23
C PRO A 39 31.55 25.99 3.00
N LEU A 40 31.29 27.27 3.28
CA LEU A 40 30.11 27.70 4.05
C LEU A 40 28.78 27.14 3.50
N PRO A 41 28.50 27.16 2.18
CA PRO A 41 27.27 26.55 1.64
C PRO A 41 27.14 25.05 1.94
N VAL A 42 28.25 24.31 1.96
CA VAL A 42 28.27 22.88 2.27
C VAL A 42 28.00 22.63 3.76
N ARG A 43 28.51 23.51 4.63
CA ARG A 43 28.26 23.44 6.08
C ARG A 43 26.79 23.73 6.40
N VAL A 44 26.22 24.80 5.85
CA VAL A 44 24.79 25.12 6.00
C VAL A 44 23.93 23.98 5.46
N ARG A 45 24.24 23.46 4.27
CA ARG A 45 23.53 22.30 3.72
C ARG A 45 23.55 21.10 4.66
N ARG A 46 24.72 20.73 5.21
CA ARG A 46 24.84 19.58 6.13
C ARG A 46 24.04 19.82 7.41
N GLN A 47 24.12 21.01 7.99
CA GLN A 47 23.39 21.35 9.21
C GLN A 47 21.87 21.35 8.97
N LEU A 48 21.40 22.02 7.91
CA LEU A 48 19.98 22.08 7.59
C LEU A 48 19.40 20.69 7.27
N LEU A 49 20.13 19.85 6.54
CA LEU A 49 19.69 18.47 6.27
C LEU A 49 19.60 17.60 7.52
N SER A 50 20.43 17.87 8.55
CA SER A 50 20.47 17.08 9.79
C SER A 50 19.67 17.68 10.95
N ILE A 51 18.92 18.75 10.68
CA ILE A 51 18.13 19.45 11.71
C ILE A 51 17.11 18.49 12.33
N ALA A 52 17.09 18.44 13.67
CA ALA A 52 16.19 17.57 14.44
C ALA A 52 16.36 16.05 14.20
N ASP A 53 17.45 15.58 13.60
CA ASP A 53 17.67 14.14 13.36
C ASP A 53 18.22 13.38 14.57
N SER A 54 18.56 14.06 15.68
CA SER A 54 19.15 13.42 16.84
C SER A 54 18.49 13.86 18.15
N PRO A 55 18.03 12.91 18.99
CA PRO A 55 17.50 13.23 20.31
C PRO A 55 18.60 13.73 21.28
N LEU A 56 19.87 13.54 20.94
CA LEU A 56 21.02 13.99 21.72
C LEU A 56 21.39 15.45 21.41
N ARG A 57 20.96 15.97 20.26
CA ARG A 57 21.24 17.35 19.86
C ARG A 57 20.04 18.20 20.17
N ARG A 58 20.32 19.36 20.76
CA ARG A 58 19.35 20.39 21.03
C ARG A 58 19.01 21.11 19.73
N TRP A 59 17.86 20.78 19.15
CA TRP A 59 17.42 21.36 17.88
C TRP A 59 17.36 22.90 17.95
N ASN A 60 17.11 23.50 19.12
CA ASN A 60 17.10 24.95 19.31
C ASN A 60 18.47 25.58 19.05
N GLU A 61 19.55 24.93 19.48
CA GLU A 61 20.92 25.37 19.22
C GLU A 61 21.28 25.21 17.73
N GLU A 62 20.80 24.15 17.08
CA GLU A 62 20.99 23.93 15.63
C GLU A 62 20.24 25.00 14.81
N VAL A 63 18.97 25.27 15.14
CA VAL A 63 18.14 26.31 14.50
C VAL A 63 18.84 27.68 14.60
N GLN A 64 19.24 28.07 15.81
CA GLN A 64 19.97 29.34 16.02
C GLN A 64 21.29 29.38 15.26
N SER A 65 22.08 28.30 15.29
CA SER A 65 23.36 28.23 14.59
C SER A 65 23.21 28.39 13.08
N ILE A 66 22.20 27.77 12.48
CA ILE A 66 21.95 27.87 11.03
C ILE A 66 21.51 29.29 10.70
N ALA A 67 20.57 29.85 11.48
CA ALA A 67 20.04 31.20 11.25
C ALA A 67 21.14 32.27 11.25
N HIS A 68 22.01 32.27 12.27
CA HIS A 68 23.13 33.21 12.35
C HIS A 68 24.14 33.00 11.21
N MET A 69 24.45 31.74 10.87
CA MET A 69 25.40 31.45 9.77
C MET A 69 24.91 32.01 8.42
N VAL A 70 23.61 31.90 8.15
CA VAL A 70 23.00 32.45 6.93
C VAL A 70 22.91 33.97 6.99
N ALA A 71 22.47 34.55 8.11
CA ALA A 71 22.31 35.99 8.27
C ALA A 71 23.64 36.76 8.23
N ASP A 72 24.68 36.25 8.88
CA ASP A 72 26.02 36.85 8.93
C ASP A 72 26.73 36.83 7.57
N ASN A 73 26.35 35.90 6.69
CA ASN A 73 26.95 35.70 5.37
C ASN A 73 25.93 35.96 4.23
N TYR A 74 24.94 36.81 4.48
CA TYR A 74 23.83 37.08 3.55
C TYR A 74 24.28 37.59 2.16
N ASP A 75 25.43 38.26 2.09
CA ASP A 75 25.99 38.80 0.84
C ASP A 75 26.57 37.72 -0.08
N ASP A 76 26.78 36.49 0.42
CA ASP A 76 27.14 35.34 -0.41
C ASP A 76 25.89 34.82 -1.15
N GLU A 77 25.75 35.22 -2.41
CA GLU A 77 24.63 34.84 -3.28
C GLU A 77 24.51 33.31 -3.44
N ASN A 78 25.63 32.59 -3.51
CA ASN A 78 25.62 31.14 -3.66
C ASN A 78 25.10 30.47 -2.37
N LEU A 79 25.52 30.95 -1.21
CA LEU A 79 24.98 30.50 0.07
C LEU A 79 23.48 30.77 0.17
N ARG A 80 23.05 31.99 -0.14
CA ARG A 80 21.65 32.41 -0.07
C ARG A 80 20.76 31.57 -0.97
N ASN A 81 21.15 31.41 -2.24
CA ASN A 81 20.39 30.60 -3.20
C ASN A 81 20.36 29.13 -2.78
N THR A 82 21.49 28.57 -2.34
CA THR A 82 21.55 27.19 -1.84
C THR A 82 20.62 26.99 -0.64
N PHE A 83 20.59 27.93 0.31
CA PHE A 83 19.72 27.84 1.49
C PHE A 83 18.24 27.92 1.12
N LEU A 84 17.85 28.87 0.27
CA LEU A 84 16.47 29.04 -0.18
C LEU A 84 15.98 27.80 -0.94
N ASP A 85 16.75 27.33 -1.92
CA ASP A 85 16.37 26.19 -2.76
C ASP A 85 16.33 24.89 -1.95
N LEU A 86 17.30 24.69 -1.06
CA LEU A 86 17.32 23.53 -0.17
C LEU A 86 16.14 23.56 0.81
N SER A 87 15.76 24.72 1.33
CA SER A 87 14.60 24.82 2.23
C SER A 87 13.31 24.45 1.51
N MET A 88 13.12 24.94 0.27
CA MET A 88 11.97 24.58 -0.57
C MET A 88 11.92 23.07 -0.88
N GLN A 89 13.07 22.44 -1.14
CA GLN A 89 13.14 20.99 -1.34
C GLN A 89 12.85 20.23 -0.05
N LEU A 90 13.41 20.67 1.07
CA LEU A 90 13.33 19.96 2.34
C LEU A 90 11.90 19.89 2.89
N VAL A 91 11.10 20.95 2.72
CA VAL A 91 9.69 20.94 3.17
C VAL A 91 8.80 20.02 2.34
N LEU A 92 9.18 19.71 1.11
CA LEU A 92 8.50 18.71 0.27
C LEU A 92 9.01 17.30 0.56
N GLU A 93 10.33 17.11 0.62
CA GLU A 93 10.93 15.77 0.75
C GLU A 93 10.88 15.21 2.18
N GLN A 94 10.94 16.07 3.20
CA GLN A 94 11.02 15.70 4.62
C GLN A 94 10.07 16.56 5.47
N PRO A 95 8.74 16.42 5.28
CA PRO A 95 7.74 17.34 5.83
C PRO A 95 7.66 17.37 7.36
N LEU A 96 8.19 16.36 8.05
CA LEU A 96 8.35 16.37 9.52
C LEU A 96 9.30 17.47 10.00
N LYS A 97 10.22 17.94 9.15
CA LYS A 97 11.18 19.00 9.48
C LYS A 97 10.63 20.41 9.24
N THR A 98 9.47 20.55 8.62
CA THR A 98 8.89 21.85 8.24
C THR A 98 8.83 22.87 9.38
N PRO A 99 8.37 22.53 10.61
CA PRO A 99 8.37 23.49 11.72
C PRO A 99 9.78 23.99 12.08
N PHE A 100 10.79 23.11 12.04
CA PHE A 100 12.17 23.46 12.38
C PHE A 100 12.81 24.34 11.30
N VAL A 101 12.54 24.06 10.03
CA VAL A 101 12.95 24.92 8.90
C VAL A 101 12.29 26.30 9.04
N ALA A 102 11.00 26.36 9.39
CA ALA A 102 10.31 27.62 9.62
C ALA A 102 10.94 28.41 10.77
N ALA A 103 11.31 27.76 11.88
CA ALA A 103 12.01 28.43 12.98
C ALA A 103 13.33 29.07 12.55
N VAL A 104 14.09 28.46 11.63
CA VAL A 104 15.30 29.07 11.07
C VAL A 104 14.96 30.38 10.37
N PHE A 105 13.92 30.41 9.52
CA PHE A 105 13.46 31.64 8.86
C PHE A 105 12.93 32.69 9.83
N LEU A 106 12.19 32.30 10.87
CA LEU A 106 11.67 33.22 11.87
C LEU A 106 12.81 33.92 12.63
N ILE A 107 13.88 33.21 12.97
CA ILE A 107 15.07 33.82 13.59
C ILE A 107 15.80 34.70 12.58
N ILE A 108 16.02 34.23 11.34
CA ILE A 108 16.64 35.06 10.30
C ILE A 108 15.86 36.35 10.08
N ASN A 109 14.54 36.33 10.17
CA ASN A 109 13.72 37.53 10.01
C ASN A 109 14.06 38.65 11.01
N THR A 110 14.49 38.30 12.22
CA THR A 110 14.95 39.28 13.22
C THR A 110 16.32 39.90 12.89
N LEU A 111 17.08 39.28 11.99
CA LEU A 111 18.46 39.66 11.63
C LEU A 111 18.55 40.26 10.21
N LYS A 112 17.86 39.66 9.24
CA LYS A 112 17.84 39.95 7.80
C LYS A 112 16.43 39.72 7.23
N PRO A 113 15.53 40.71 7.37
CA PRO A 113 14.13 40.59 6.94
C PRO A 113 13.98 40.32 5.44
N GLU A 114 14.91 40.79 4.62
CA GLU A 114 14.87 40.69 3.15
C GLU A 114 14.92 39.24 2.64
N LEU A 115 15.41 38.31 3.45
CA LEU A 115 15.41 36.89 3.10
C LEU A 115 14.00 36.29 3.21
N LEU A 116 13.17 36.79 4.13
CA LEU A 116 11.80 36.33 4.30
C LEU A 116 10.92 36.74 3.11
N ASP A 117 11.09 37.95 2.59
CA ASP A 117 10.41 38.39 1.36
C ASP A 117 10.73 37.46 0.16
N GLN A 118 11.99 37.07 0.02
CA GLN A 118 12.44 36.17 -1.05
C GLN A 118 11.82 34.78 -0.95
N VAL A 119 11.74 34.21 0.26
CA VAL A 119 11.13 32.87 0.42
C VAL A 119 9.61 32.93 0.25
N LEU A 120 8.94 33.99 0.72
CA LEU A 120 7.50 34.17 0.53
C LEU A 120 7.14 34.32 -0.95
N ALA A 121 7.93 35.07 -1.73
CA ALA A 121 7.75 35.18 -3.18
C ALA A 121 7.94 33.83 -3.90
N LYS A 122 9.00 33.08 -3.56
CA LYS A 122 9.23 31.73 -4.11
C LYS A 122 8.10 30.78 -3.73
N LEU A 123 7.62 30.81 -2.49
CA LEU A 123 6.51 29.97 -2.02
C LEU A 123 5.20 30.28 -2.71
N ALA A 124 4.85 31.56 -2.85
CA ALA A 124 3.61 31.96 -3.53
C ALA A 124 3.60 31.47 -4.99
N GLN A 125 4.70 31.70 -5.72
CA GLN A 125 4.84 31.24 -7.10
C GLN A 125 4.82 29.71 -7.22
N ALA A 126 5.53 29.01 -6.33
CA ALA A 126 5.57 27.55 -6.34
C ALA A 126 4.20 26.94 -6.00
N THR A 127 3.50 27.50 -5.01
CA THR A 127 2.16 27.07 -4.60
C THR A 127 1.16 27.24 -5.75
N GLU A 128 1.14 28.42 -6.39
CA GLU A 128 0.28 28.67 -7.55
C GLU A 128 0.56 27.69 -8.70
N SER A 129 1.84 27.42 -8.98
CA SER A 129 2.25 26.45 -10.01
C SER A 129 1.75 25.04 -9.69
N LYS A 130 1.85 24.61 -8.42
CA LYS A 130 1.40 23.28 -7.99
C LYS A 130 -0.12 23.13 -7.98
N ILE A 131 -0.86 24.18 -7.65
CA ILE A 131 -2.33 24.21 -7.78
C ILE A 131 -2.73 24.02 -9.25
N LYS A 132 -2.07 24.72 -10.19
CA LYS A 132 -2.34 24.57 -11.63
C LYS A 132 -2.08 23.15 -12.14
N GLN A 133 -1.14 22.43 -11.53
CA GLN A 133 -0.78 21.06 -11.89
C GLN A 133 -1.66 20.00 -11.21
N GLY A 134 -2.44 20.36 -10.19
CA GLY A 134 -3.17 19.40 -9.36
C GLY A 134 -2.27 18.58 -8.42
N GLU A 135 -1.07 19.09 -8.09
CA GLU A 135 -0.13 18.43 -7.19
C GLU A 135 -0.50 18.72 -5.72
N TRP A 136 -1.64 18.21 -5.30
CA TRP A 136 -2.31 18.58 -4.05
C TRP A 136 -1.50 18.28 -2.78
N ARG A 137 -0.64 17.24 -2.80
CA ARG A 137 0.31 17.01 -1.70
C ARG A 137 1.29 18.17 -1.57
N ASP A 138 1.90 18.60 -2.66
CA ASP A 138 2.89 19.69 -2.64
C ASP A 138 2.24 21.00 -2.20
N VAL A 139 1.01 21.26 -2.66
CA VAL A 139 0.20 22.40 -2.20
C VAL A 139 0.01 22.35 -0.68
N LYS A 140 -0.42 21.20 -0.13
CA LYS A 140 -0.57 21.01 1.33
C LYS A 140 0.73 21.29 2.07
N LEU A 141 1.86 20.78 1.59
CA LEU A 141 3.16 20.94 2.24
C LEU A 141 3.66 22.39 2.21
N TYR A 142 3.47 23.10 1.10
CA TYR A 142 3.78 24.53 1.03
C TYR A 142 2.86 25.39 1.89
N LEU A 143 1.56 25.11 1.92
CA LEU A 143 0.61 25.80 2.81
C LEU A 143 0.95 25.56 4.29
N LYS A 144 1.37 24.34 4.64
CA LYS A 144 1.86 24.00 5.98
C LYS A 144 3.13 24.77 6.35
N PHE A 145 4.05 24.97 5.40
CA PHE A 145 5.24 25.79 5.62
C PHE A 145 4.88 27.28 5.79
N LEU A 146 4.01 27.82 4.93
CA LEU A 146 3.46 29.17 5.06
C LEU A 146 2.73 29.36 6.40
N ALA A 147 1.95 28.37 6.84
CA ALA A 147 1.26 28.38 8.12
C ALA A 147 2.23 28.48 9.31
N CYS A 148 3.38 27.81 9.25
CA CYS A 148 4.42 27.94 10.26
C CYS A 148 5.07 29.34 10.29
N LEU A 149 4.95 30.11 9.20
CA LEU A 149 5.45 31.49 9.07
C LEU A 149 4.38 32.56 9.36
N GLN A 150 3.16 32.16 9.74
CA GLN A 150 2.01 33.07 9.90
C GLN A 150 2.31 34.25 10.84
N ALA A 151 3.09 34.05 11.91
CA ALA A 151 3.40 35.11 12.87
C ALA A 151 4.09 36.33 12.25
N CYS A 152 4.80 36.16 11.13
CA CYS A 152 5.51 37.22 10.41
C CYS A 152 4.72 37.75 9.21
N MET A 153 3.46 37.36 9.01
CA MET A 153 2.62 37.86 7.91
C MET A 153 1.78 39.07 8.34
N GLU A 154 1.55 39.98 7.40
CA GLU A 154 0.62 41.11 7.56
C GLU A 154 -0.85 40.68 7.42
N GLY A 155 -1.75 41.45 8.05
CA GLY A 155 -3.19 41.26 7.94
C GLY A 155 -3.68 39.87 8.39
N ASP A 156 -4.51 39.26 7.56
CA ASP A 156 -5.09 37.92 7.79
C ASP A 156 -4.14 36.78 7.37
N GLY A 157 -2.94 37.08 6.86
CA GLY A 157 -1.94 36.09 6.45
C GLY A 157 -2.48 35.08 5.44
N LEU A 158 -2.47 33.79 5.79
CA LEU A 158 -2.87 32.70 4.89
C LEU A 158 -4.40 32.52 4.73
N PHE A 159 -5.23 33.08 5.62
CA PHE A 159 -6.68 32.86 5.59
C PHE A 159 -7.38 33.20 4.27
N PRO A 160 -7.08 34.30 3.57
CA PRO A 160 -7.69 34.61 2.28
C PRO A 160 -7.46 33.52 1.22
N VAL A 161 -6.28 32.88 1.23
CA VAL A 161 -5.98 31.75 0.33
C VAL A 161 -6.82 30.53 0.70
N LEU A 162 -6.98 30.25 1.99
CA LEU A 162 -7.82 29.14 2.47
C LEU A 162 -9.31 29.36 2.18
N GLU A 163 -9.79 30.61 2.28
CA GLU A 163 -11.17 30.98 1.94
C GLU A 163 -11.46 30.80 0.45
N GLU A 164 -10.53 31.19 -0.43
CA GLU A 164 -10.67 30.97 -1.88
C GLU A 164 -10.60 29.47 -2.23
N LEU A 165 -9.74 28.68 -1.58
CA LEU A 165 -9.72 27.22 -1.73
C LEU A 165 -11.07 26.60 -1.33
N PHE A 166 -11.66 27.08 -0.23
CA PHE A 166 -12.98 26.63 0.20
C PHE A 166 -14.07 27.00 -0.82
N SER A 167 -14.03 28.22 -1.38
CA SER A 167 -14.98 28.62 -2.41
C SER A 167 -14.95 27.67 -3.60
N ARG A 168 -13.76 27.27 -4.06
CA ARG A 168 -13.61 26.29 -5.14
C ARG A 168 -14.11 24.90 -4.74
N ALA A 169 -13.83 24.47 -3.51
CA ALA A 169 -14.34 23.19 -3.00
C ALA A 169 -15.88 23.17 -2.97
N ALA A 170 -16.52 24.26 -2.53
CA ALA A 170 -17.97 24.38 -2.49
C ALA A 170 -18.60 24.39 -3.90
N ASP A 171 -17.99 25.10 -4.86
CA ASP A 171 -18.43 25.11 -6.26
C ASP A 171 -18.41 23.69 -6.86
N LEU A 172 -17.33 22.94 -6.61
CA LEU A 172 -17.16 21.57 -7.09
C LEU A 172 -18.18 20.60 -6.46
N GLN A 173 -18.32 20.64 -5.13
CA GLN A 173 -19.23 19.75 -4.42
C GLN A 173 -20.70 20.02 -4.78
N THR A 174 -21.04 21.29 -5.05
CA THR A 174 -22.37 21.68 -5.53
C THR A 174 -22.63 21.16 -6.96
N ALA A 175 -21.59 21.12 -7.80
CA ALA A 175 -21.70 20.60 -9.16
C ALA A 175 -21.81 19.07 -9.21
N SER A 176 -21.14 18.36 -8.30
CA SER A 176 -21.17 16.89 -8.21
C SER A 176 -20.88 16.43 -6.78
N SER A 177 -21.78 15.65 -6.20
CA SER A 177 -21.57 15.00 -4.90
C SER A 177 -20.45 13.95 -4.90
N ASP A 178 -20.06 13.49 -6.10
CA ASP A 178 -19.02 12.49 -6.31
C ASP A 178 -17.63 13.11 -6.50
N ASP A 179 -17.50 14.45 -6.41
CA ASP A 179 -16.24 15.14 -6.58
C ASP A 179 -15.26 14.89 -5.42
N THR A 180 -14.08 14.37 -5.77
CA THR A 180 -13.04 14.04 -4.80
C THR A 180 -12.07 15.19 -4.55
N ILE A 181 -11.99 16.17 -5.46
CA ILE A 181 -11.09 17.33 -5.34
C ILE A 181 -11.56 18.25 -4.22
N GLY A 182 -12.86 18.60 -4.17
CA GLY A 182 -13.45 19.45 -3.15
C GLY A 182 -13.23 18.90 -1.74
N THR A 183 -13.41 17.59 -1.57
CA THR A 183 -13.10 16.90 -0.30
C THR A 183 -11.61 16.98 0.04
N GLU A 184 -10.70 16.82 -0.94
CA GLU A 184 -9.25 16.97 -0.74
C GLU A 184 -8.87 18.41 -0.35
N LEU A 185 -9.46 19.42 -0.99
CA LEU A 185 -9.22 20.83 -0.66
C LEU A 185 -9.64 21.15 0.78
N VAL A 186 -10.81 20.67 1.21
CA VAL A 186 -11.26 20.81 2.60
C VAL A 186 -10.28 20.12 3.57
N LYS A 187 -9.82 18.91 3.25
CA LYS A 187 -8.81 18.22 4.05
C LYS A 187 -7.51 19.03 4.17
N ILE A 188 -7.04 19.64 3.07
CA ILE A 188 -5.85 20.50 3.06
C ILE A 188 -6.04 21.73 3.96
N ILE A 189 -7.20 22.38 3.88
CA ILE A 189 -7.54 23.53 4.73
C ILE A 189 -7.48 23.12 6.20
N LEU A 190 -8.16 22.04 6.56
CA LEU A 190 -8.23 21.54 7.93
C LEU A 190 -6.85 21.11 8.46
N LEU A 191 -5.98 20.53 7.62
CA LEU A 191 -4.60 20.19 8.00
C LEU A 191 -3.70 21.42 8.15
N THR A 192 -4.05 22.55 7.54
CA THR A 192 -3.26 23.80 7.59
C THR A 192 -3.56 24.63 8.83
N ILE A 193 -4.83 24.70 9.26
CA ILE A 193 -5.28 25.52 10.40
C ILE A 193 -4.48 25.25 11.69
N PRO A 194 -4.22 23.99 12.11
CA PRO A 194 -3.42 23.70 13.31
C PRO A 194 -2.04 24.34 13.32
N TYR A 195 -1.37 24.37 12.17
CA TYR A 195 -0.03 24.97 12.06
C TYR A 195 -0.09 26.50 12.17
N ILE A 196 -1.13 27.13 11.62
CA ILE A 196 -1.42 28.57 11.81
C ILE A 196 -1.59 28.89 13.30
N MET A 197 -2.44 28.11 13.98
CA MET A 197 -2.77 28.32 15.39
C MET A 197 -1.59 28.02 16.32
N ALA A 198 -0.72 27.07 15.95
CA ALA A 198 0.53 26.79 16.65
C ALA A 198 1.56 27.92 16.50
N ALA A 199 1.67 28.50 15.29
CA ALA A 199 2.62 29.56 14.96
C ALA A 199 2.24 30.93 15.52
N ALA A 200 0.94 31.26 15.56
CA ALA A 200 0.42 32.52 16.08
C ALA A 200 -0.64 32.30 17.18
N PRO A 201 -0.24 31.84 18.39
CA PRO A 201 -1.17 31.45 19.44
C PRO A 201 -2.02 32.63 19.92
N GLY A 202 -3.32 32.39 20.12
CA GLY A 202 -4.26 33.42 20.58
C GLY A 202 -4.77 34.35 19.47
N SER A 203 -4.02 34.49 18.38
CA SER A 203 -4.43 35.24 17.18
C SER A 203 -5.33 34.39 16.28
N PHE A 204 -6.17 35.05 15.48
CA PHE A 204 -6.99 34.41 14.42
C PHE A 204 -8.02 33.35 14.84
N ARG A 205 -8.32 33.19 16.14
CA ARG A 205 -9.32 32.22 16.64
C ARG A 205 -10.69 32.35 15.97
N GLN A 206 -11.16 33.59 15.77
CA GLN A 206 -12.43 33.85 15.11
C GLN A 206 -12.41 33.43 13.64
N LYS A 207 -11.35 33.77 12.89
CA LYS A 207 -11.18 33.37 11.49
C LYS A 207 -11.11 31.86 11.32
N ALA A 208 -10.39 31.18 12.23
CA ALA A 208 -10.35 29.73 12.27
C ALA A 208 -11.75 29.13 12.52
N ALA A 209 -12.52 29.69 13.45
CA ALA A 209 -13.89 29.25 13.70
C ALA A 209 -14.81 29.46 12.48
N GLU A 210 -14.80 30.65 11.89
CA GLU A 210 -15.61 30.98 10.69
C GLU A 210 -15.29 30.06 9.50
N LEU A 211 -14.01 29.73 9.29
CA LEU A 211 -13.60 28.81 8.23
C LEU A 211 -13.99 27.37 8.55
N MET A 212 -13.86 26.94 9.81
CA MET A 212 -14.29 25.59 10.23
C MET A 212 -15.80 25.40 10.13
N ASP A 213 -16.60 26.43 10.40
CA ASP A 213 -18.06 26.40 10.23
C ASP A 213 -18.43 26.21 8.75
N LYS A 214 -17.69 26.85 7.85
CA LYS A 214 -17.84 26.68 6.39
C LYS A 214 -17.46 25.25 5.95
N THR A 215 -16.31 24.75 6.39
CA THR A 215 -15.83 23.41 6.00
C THR A 215 -16.71 22.28 6.53
N ASP A 216 -17.40 22.49 7.65
CA ASP A 216 -18.29 21.48 8.25
C ASP A 216 -19.37 21.00 7.30
N ILE A 217 -19.88 21.87 6.42
CA ILE A 217 -20.91 21.55 5.41
C ILE A 217 -20.45 20.41 4.50
N ILE A 218 -19.17 20.41 4.10
CA ILE A 218 -18.60 19.38 3.22
C ILE A 218 -18.05 18.22 4.04
N ALA A 219 -17.36 18.52 5.15
CA ALA A 219 -16.66 17.50 5.94
C ALA A 219 -17.61 16.55 6.70
N SER A 220 -18.80 17.01 7.09
CA SER A 220 -19.78 16.21 7.83
C SER A 220 -20.66 15.34 6.94
N GLU A 221 -20.66 15.55 5.62
CA GLU A 221 -21.39 14.71 4.66
C GLU A 221 -20.51 13.52 4.19
N PRO A 222 -20.98 12.26 4.34
CA PRO A 222 -20.25 11.11 3.81
C PRO A 222 -20.17 11.17 2.28
N HIS A 223 -18.95 11.02 1.76
CA HIS A 223 -18.73 11.01 0.31
C HIS A 223 -19.38 9.76 -0.34
N ALA A 224 -19.93 9.87 -1.55
CA ALA A 224 -20.63 8.78 -2.22
C ALA A 224 -19.77 7.51 -2.39
N LEU A 225 -18.49 7.69 -2.69
CA LEU A 225 -17.49 6.60 -2.81
C LEU A 225 -17.02 6.00 -1.47
N GLN A 226 -17.38 6.57 -0.31
CA GLN A 226 -16.87 6.13 0.99
C GLN A 226 -17.19 4.65 1.29
N ALA A 227 -18.39 4.18 0.91
CA ALA A 227 -18.80 2.79 1.11
C ALA A 227 -17.92 1.78 0.37
N LEU A 228 -17.36 2.18 -0.79
CA LEU A 228 -16.49 1.33 -1.59
C LEU A 228 -15.15 1.11 -0.89
N VAL A 229 -14.62 2.13 -0.23
CA VAL A 229 -13.29 2.14 0.42
C VAL A 229 -13.32 1.76 1.90
N ASP A 230 -14.50 1.41 2.43
CA ASP A 230 -14.63 0.97 3.82
C ASP A 230 -13.94 -0.38 4.07
N PRO A 231 -12.99 -0.45 5.03
CA PRO A 231 -12.18 -1.63 5.27
C PRO A 231 -12.93 -2.77 5.99
N TYR A 232 -14.15 -2.53 6.48
CA TYR A 232 -14.89 -3.50 7.28
C TYR A 232 -16.26 -3.83 6.68
N HIS A 233 -16.70 -5.07 6.87
CA HIS A 233 -18.05 -5.50 6.55
C HIS A 233 -19.05 -5.06 7.63
N PRO A 234 -20.25 -4.59 7.24
CA PRO A 234 -21.34 -4.37 8.18
C PRO A 234 -21.77 -5.71 8.81
N GLU A 235 -22.20 -5.68 10.07
CA GLU A 235 -22.73 -6.86 10.77
C GLU A 235 -24.24 -6.74 10.94
N GLY A 236 -25.00 -7.53 10.19
CA GLY A 236 -26.47 -7.45 10.20
C GLY A 236 -26.96 -6.05 9.85
N ASN A 237 -27.73 -5.43 10.75
CA ASN A 237 -28.25 -4.07 10.58
C ASN A 237 -27.33 -2.98 11.19
N THR A 238 -26.17 -3.35 11.74
CA THR A 238 -25.22 -2.36 12.29
C THR A 238 -24.31 -1.83 11.19
N GLU A 239 -24.15 -0.51 11.15
CA GLU A 239 -23.22 0.13 10.23
C GLU A 239 -21.78 -0.35 10.46
N SER A 240 -20.99 -0.30 9.40
CA SER A 240 -19.56 -0.62 9.50
C SER A 240 -18.85 0.35 10.46
N PRO A 241 -17.87 -0.12 11.26
CA PRO A 241 -17.01 0.78 12.03
C PRO A 241 -16.34 1.87 11.18
N GLY A 242 -16.13 1.62 9.88
CA GLY A 242 -15.54 2.58 8.94
C GLY A 242 -16.48 3.70 8.49
N ALA A 243 -17.80 3.55 8.69
CA ALA A 243 -18.80 4.52 8.25
C ALA A 243 -18.62 5.89 8.94
N SER A 244 -18.21 5.90 10.21
CA SER A 244 -17.99 7.12 11.00
C SER A 244 -16.53 7.61 11.00
N LEU A 245 -15.64 7.01 10.20
CA LEU A 245 -14.19 7.21 10.29
C LEU A 245 -13.56 7.83 9.04
N SER A 246 -14.34 8.53 8.20
CA SER A 246 -13.77 9.38 7.14
C SER A 246 -12.75 10.35 7.74
N VAL A 247 -11.53 10.41 7.18
CA VAL A 247 -10.45 11.25 7.71
C VAL A 247 -10.82 12.73 7.72
N CYS A 248 -11.56 13.20 6.69
CA CYS A 248 -12.00 14.60 6.61
C CYS A 248 -12.98 14.94 7.74
N MET A 249 -14.02 14.12 7.91
CA MET A 249 -15.00 14.28 9.00
C MET A 249 -14.34 14.16 10.38
N LEU A 250 -13.44 13.20 10.53
CA LEU A 250 -12.72 12.96 11.77
C LEU A 250 -11.89 14.19 12.15
N LEU A 251 -11.13 14.72 11.19
CA LEU A 251 -10.32 15.90 11.39
C LEU A 251 -11.16 17.12 11.73
N GLN A 252 -12.28 17.36 11.02
CA GLN A 252 -13.23 18.43 11.33
C GLN A 252 -13.68 18.39 12.80
N LYS A 253 -14.13 17.23 13.29
CA LYS A 253 -14.57 17.03 14.67
C LYS A 253 -13.44 17.21 15.68
N GLN A 254 -12.26 16.67 15.39
CA GLN A 254 -11.08 16.82 16.24
C GLN A 254 -10.67 18.29 16.40
N LEU A 255 -10.72 19.07 15.31
CA LEU A 255 -10.36 20.48 15.34
C LEU A 255 -11.40 21.33 16.09
N GLN A 256 -12.68 21.01 15.99
CA GLN A 256 -13.73 21.65 16.81
C GLN A 256 -13.49 21.41 18.31
N VAL A 257 -13.12 20.18 18.70
CA VAL A 257 -12.75 19.86 20.10
C VAL A 257 -11.49 20.60 20.52
N GLU A 258 -10.47 20.64 19.67
CA GLU A 258 -9.22 21.33 19.94
C GLU A 258 -9.41 22.85 20.08
N ALA A 259 -10.28 23.43 19.25
CA ALA A 259 -10.65 24.84 19.32
C ALA A 259 -11.36 25.20 20.63
N ALA A 260 -12.25 24.32 21.12
CA ALA A 260 -12.86 24.46 22.44
C ALA A 260 -11.83 24.39 23.58
N ASN A 261 -10.74 23.66 23.37
CA ASN A 261 -9.59 23.55 24.28
C ASN A 261 -8.52 24.63 24.04
N ASN A 262 -8.86 25.77 23.44
CA ASN A 262 -7.98 26.91 23.21
C ASN A 262 -6.75 26.63 22.32
N TRP A 263 -6.81 25.63 21.44
CA TRP A 263 -5.72 25.28 20.51
C TRP A 263 -4.40 24.96 21.23
N GLU A 264 -4.45 24.08 22.23
CA GLU A 264 -3.27 23.61 22.95
C GLU A 264 -2.27 22.96 21.99
N LEU A 265 -2.76 22.13 21.07
CA LEU A 265 -2.02 21.45 20.02
C LEU A 265 -0.77 20.76 20.57
N ALA A 266 -0.95 20.03 21.67
CA ALA A 266 0.12 19.52 22.52
C ALA A 266 1.13 18.61 21.79
N CYS A 267 0.77 18.03 20.64
CA CYS A 267 1.66 17.19 19.85
C CYS A 267 2.59 17.97 18.90
N LEU A 268 2.22 19.18 18.48
CA LEU A 268 2.98 19.92 17.46
C LEU A 268 4.20 20.62 18.08
N PRO A 269 5.40 20.48 17.48
CA PRO A 269 6.58 21.16 17.98
C PRO A 269 6.45 22.67 17.70
N ARG A 270 6.94 23.50 18.63
CA ARG A 270 7.00 24.96 18.49
C ARG A 270 8.44 25.46 18.55
N PRO A 271 9.28 25.14 17.54
CA PRO A 271 10.72 25.38 17.62
C PRO A 271 11.13 26.85 17.64
N TRP A 272 10.19 27.78 17.40
CA TRP A 272 10.38 29.22 17.58
C TRP A 272 10.16 29.69 19.03
N GLN A 273 9.67 28.84 19.93
CA GLN A 273 9.56 29.17 21.36
C GLN A 273 10.93 29.04 22.03
N ILE A 274 11.67 30.14 22.08
CA ILE A 274 12.96 30.23 22.77
C ILE A 274 12.74 30.13 24.29
N PRO A 275 13.63 29.44 25.05
CA PRO A 275 13.52 29.36 26.50
C PRO A 275 13.29 30.72 27.19
N LEU A 276 12.50 30.72 28.27
CA LEU A 276 12.15 31.92 29.05
C LEU A 276 13.36 32.69 29.60
N GLU A 277 14.52 32.04 29.67
CA GLU A 277 15.77 32.63 30.13
C GLU A 277 16.38 33.61 29.12
N ASP A 278 15.97 33.54 27.85
CA ASP A 278 16.48 34.38 26.74
C ASP A 278 15.45 35.45 26.33
N ILE A 279 15.21 36.38 27.25
CA ILE A 279 14.20 37.45 27.11
C ILE A 279 14.47 38.32 25.87
N GLU A 280 15.74 38.58 25.55
CA GLU A 280 16.11 39.41 24.40
C GLU A 280 15.70 38.76 23.08
N ALA A 281 15.95 37.45 22.92
CA ALA A 281 15.57 36.75 21.71
C ALA A 281 14.04 36.58 21.60
N GLN A 282 13.33 36.43 22.72
CA GLN A 282 11.86 36.44 22.75
C GLN A 282 11.29 37.79 22.31
N ASP A 283 11.83 38.90 22.82
CA ASP A 283 11.38 40.25 22.45
C ASP A 283 11.67 40.56 20.98
N LYS A 284 12.84 40.14 20.47
CA LYS A 284 13.18 40.26 19.04
C LYS A 284 12.21 39.50 18.13
N LEU A 285 11.81 38.28 18.51
CA LEU A 285 10.83 37.50 17.75
C LEU A 285 9.42 38.10 17.85
N ALA A 286 9.02 38.59 19.02
CA ALA A 286 7.71 39.21 19.23
C ALA A 286 7.54 40.50 18.41
N ASN A 287 8.63 41.26 18.25
CA ASN A 287 8.68 42.51 17.49
C ASN A 287 9.29 42.35 16.09
N ALA A 288 9.37 41.12 15.58
CA ALA A 288 9.92 40.85 14.26
C ALA A 288 9.12 41.58 13.16
N PRO A 289 9.79 42.02 12.07
CA PRO A 289 9.09 42.69 10.98
C PRO A 289 8.06 41.76 10.34
N LYS A 290 6.94 42.36 9.93
CA LYS A 290 5.87 41.68 9.21
C LYS A 290 6.01 41.90 7.72
N HIS A 291 5.55 40.92 6.95
CA HIS A 291 5.71 40.87 5.50
C HIS A 291 4.36 40.61 4.84
N ALA A 292 4.13 41.28 3.72
CA ALA A 292 2.98 41.00 2.87
C ALA A 292 3.16 39.66 2.16
N LEU A 293 2.17 38.76 2.25
CA LEU A 293 2.16 37.53 1.46
C LEU A 293 1.86 37.89 -0.01
N PRO A 294 2.73 37.55 -0.97
CA PRO A 294 2.43 37.76 -2.38
C PRO A 294 1.17 36.99 -2.80
N ALA A 295 0.38 37.55 -3.72
CA ALA A 295 -0.88 36.95 -4.13
C ALA A 295 -0.69 35.55 -4.73
N ILE A 296 -1.46 34.58 -4.22
CA ILE A 296 -1.52 33.20 -4.73
C ILE A 296 -2.83 33.07 -5.50
N THR A 297 -2.75 32.96 -6.83
CA THR A 297 -3.96 32.89 -7.66
C THR A 297 -4.45 31.44 -7.76
N ILE A 298 -5.69 31.19 -7.33
CA ILE A 298 -6.33 29.88 -7.50
C ILE A 298 -7.13 29.89 -8.81
N PRO A 299 -6.85 28.98 -9.75
CA PRO A 299 -7.59 28.89 -11.01
C PRO A 299 -9.09 28.64 -10.80
N ALA A 300 -9.93 29.18 -11.67
CA ALA A 300 -11.38 28.93 -11.64
C ALA A 300 -11.71 27.44 -11.82
N THR A 301 -10.96 26.76 -12.67
CA THR A 301 -11.06 25.30 -12.86
C THR A 301 -9.81 24.64 -12.31
N VAL A 302 -9.97 23.86 -11.24
CA VAL A 302 -8.91 23.04 -10.64
C VAL A 302 -8.93 21.63 -11.23
N VAL A 303 -7.80 20.93 -11.17
CA VAL A 303 -7.61 19.59 -11.75
C VAL A 303 -7.14 18.59 -10.70
N ALA A 304 -7.54 17.31 -10.81
CA ALA A 304 -7.19 16.29 -9.82
C ALA A 304 -5.69 15.94 -9.77
N GLY A 305 -4.94 16.24 -10.85
CA GLY A 305 -3.53 15.89 -10.98
C GLY A 305 -3.32 14.42 -11.38
N SER A 306 -2.09 13.93 -11.25
CA SER A 306 -1.72 12.56 -11.63
C SER A 306 -2.05 11.51 -10.55
N ARG A 307 -2.20 11.95 -9.30
CA ARG A 307 -2.55 11.08 -8.16
C ARG A 307 -4.07 10.96 -8.08
N PRO A 308 -4.64 9.74 -8.16
CA PRO A 308 -6.07 9.58 -7.97
C PRO A 308 -6.46 9.95 -6.54
N LEU A 309 -7.58 10.66 -6.40
CA LEU A 309 -8.12 11.11 -5.13
C LEU A 309 -9.34 10.25 -4.77
N PHE A 310 -9.35 9.73 -3.55
CA PHE A 310 -10.46 8.95 -3.00
C PHE A 310 -10.69 9.34 -1.54
N PRO A 311 -11.92 9.17 -1.02
CA PRO A 311 -12.16 9.28 0.41
C PRO A 311 -11.22 8.36 1.18
N GLU A 312 -10.63 8.87 2.26
CA GLU A 312 -9.76 8.09 3.12
C GLU A 312 -10.51 7.74 4.40
N ILE A 313 -10.39 6.49 4.84
CA ILE A 313 -10.96 6.02 6.10
C ILE A 313 -9.81 5.74 7.08
N TYR A 314 -9.93 6.29 8.29
CA TYR A 314 -8.97 6.10 9.34
C TYR A 314 -8.97 4.64 9.79
N LEU A 315 -7.82 3.97 9.66
CA LEU A 315 -7.62 2.59 10.09
C LEU A 315 -6.48 2.53 11.11
N SER A 316 -6.75 1.89 12.25
CA SER A 316 -5.75 1.58 13.25
C SER A 316 -5.71 0.09 13.57
N VAL A 317 -4.50 -0.46 13.68
CA VAL A 317 -4.21 -1.84 14.11
C VAL A 317 -4.02 -1.97 15.63
N TYR A 318 -4.25 -0.89 16.37
CA TYR A 318 -4.16 -0.82 17.82
C TYR A 318 -5.45 -0.33 18.49
N SER A 319 -6.58 -0.43 17.76
CA SER A 319 -7.90 -0.21 18.33
C SER A 319 -8.20 -1.25 19.43
N ASP A 320 -9.09 -0.90 20.36
CA ASP A 320 -9.59 -1.80 21.43
C ASP A 320 -8.52 -2.37 22.36
N GLN A 321 -7.45 -1.61 22.60
CA GLN A 321 -6.45 -1.93 23.62
C GLN A 321 -6.87 -1.44 25.00
N GLU A 322 -6.48 -2.17 26.04
CA GLU A 322 -6.75 -1.78 27.43
C GLU A 322 -6.10 -0.44 27.82
N VAL A 323 -4.90 -0.17 27.28
CA VAL A 323 -4.18 1.09 27.46
C VAL A 323 -3.92 1.68 26.07
N PRO A 324 -4.27 2.95 25.82
CA PRO A 324 -4.10 3.55 24.51
C PRO A 324 -2.60 3.80 24.24
N SER A 325 -1.98 2.99 23.39
CA SER A 325 -0.59 3.20 22.98
C SER A 325 -0.45 4.03 21.70
N VAL A 326 -1.56 4.39 21.07
CA VAL A 326 -1.64 5.35 19.97
C VAL A 326 -2.67 6.44 20.32
N PRO A 327 -2.60 7.63 19.69
CA PRO A 327 -3.61 8.66 19.89
C PRO A 327 -5.01 8.15 19.54
N ALA A 328 -5.98 8.40 20.42
CA ALA A 328 -7.37 8.06 20.17
C ALA A 328 -7.93 8.88 18.99
N VAL A 329 -8.89 8.32 18.24
CA VAL A 329 -9.52 8.99 17.10
C VAL A 329 -10.24 10.29 17.49
N THR A 330 -10.56 10.51 18.76
CA THR A 330 -11.12 11.77 19.26
C THR A 330 -10.09 12.88 19.45
N ASN A 331 -8.79 12.54 19.45
CA ASN A 331 -7.70 13.48 19.66
C ASN A 331 -7.08 13.89 18.31
N VAL A 332 -6.88 15.19 18.09
CA VAL A 332 -6.31 15.76 16.86
C VAL A 332 -4.93 15.20 16.51
N ALA A 333 -4.14 14.77 17.52
CA ALA A 333 -2.84 14.14 17.32
C ALA A 333 -2.93 12.87 16.47
N ALA A 334 -4.07 12.15 16.50
CA ALA A 334 -4.29 10.96 15.67
C ALA A 334 -4.21 11.26 14.18
N SER A 335 -4.65 12.45 13.75
CA SER A 335 -4.64 12.88 12.35
C SER A 335 -3.37 13.65 11.99
N LEU A 336 -2.89 14.55 12.85
CA LEU A 336 -1.70 15.36 12.55
C LEU A 336 -0.41 14.55 12.50
N ILE A 337 -0.25 13.59 13.41
CA ILE A 337 0.91 12.68 13.38
C ILE A 337 0.80 11.75 12.16
N ARG A 338 -0.40 11.24 11.87
CA ARG A 338 -0.66 10.36 10.70
C ARG A 338 -0.34 11.04 9.39
N ASP A 339 -0.72 12.30 9.24
CA ASP A 339 -0.47 13.12 8.04
C ASP A 339 1.04 13.22 7.75
N GLY A 340 1.82 13.70 8.72
CA GLY A 340 3.26 13.86 8.56
C GLY A 340 4.00 12.55 8.28
N LEU A 341 3.57 11.46 8.92
CA LEU A 341 4.14 10.13 8.69
C LEU A 341 3.76 9.55 7.34
N THR A 342 2.50 9.69 6.92
CA THR A 342 2.02 9.21 5.62
C THR A 342 2.80 9.85 4.48
N ASP A 343 2.96 11.17 4.51
CA ASP A 343 3.74 11.87 3.51
C ASP A 343 5.21 11.42 3.52
N THR A 344 5.83 11.31 4.69
CA THR A 344 7.22 10.85 4.82
C THR A 344 7.40 9.44 4.24
N ILE A 345 6.51 8.51 4.56
CA ILE A 345 6.57 7.13 4.07
C ILE A 345 6.44 7.08 2.55
N ASN A 346 5.51 7.82 1.97
CA ASN A 346 5.23 7.72 0.54
C ASN A 346 6.21 8.54 -0.32
N ILE A 347 6.69 9.69 0.16
CA ILE A 347 7.69 10.52 -0.54
C ILE A 347 9.06 9.86 -0.55
N MET A 348 9.46 9.23 0.56
CA MET A 348 10.78 8.60 0.69
C MET A 348 10.83 7.15 0.17
N ASN A 349 9.89 6.77 -0.70
CA ASN A 349 9.73 5.38 -1.15
C ASN A 349 10.95 4.78 -1.88
N PHE A 350 11.81 5.64 -2.43
CA PHE A 350 13.05 5.25 -3.08
C PHE A 350 14.11 4.72 -2.11
N ASN A 351 14.01 5.02 -0.80
CA ASN A 351 15.01 4.60 0.19
C ASN A 351 14.41 4.12 1.51
N ARG A 352 13.98 2.85 1.51
CA ARG A 352 13.41 2.17 2.69
C ARG A 352 14.25 2.26 3.98
N ASN A 353 15.58 2.31 3.87
CA ASN A 353 16.46 2.35 5.05
C ASN A 353 16.36 3.70 5.75
N VAL A 354 16.27 4.77 4.97
CA VAL A 354 16.12 6.13 5.48
C VAL A 354 14.71 6.32 6.01
N THR A 355 13.67 5.86 5.28
CA THR A 355 12.29 5.88 5.78
C THR A 355 12.17 5.19 7.12
N ALA A 356 12.70 3.96 7.25
CA ALA A 356 12.66 3.22 8.50
C ALA A 356 13.35 3.97 9.64
N ARG A 357 14.48 4.64 9.38
CA ARG A 357 15.16 5.48 10.38
C ARG A 357 14.29 6.64 10.84
N TYR A 358 13.69 7.41 9.93
CA TYR A 358 12.77 8.50 10.27
C TYR A 358 11.61 8.03 11.16
N LEU A 359 11.06 6.85 10.86
CA LEU A 359 10.01 6.25 11.68
C LEU A 359 10.50 5.85 13.08
N MET A 360 11.76 5.42 13.23
CA MET A 360 12.34 5.09 14.55
C MET A 360 12.71 6.33 15.36
N ASP A 361 12.97 7.45 14.67
CA ASP A 361 13.31 8.74 15.26
C ASP A 361 12.10 9.68 15.37
N LEU A 362 10.89 9.12 15.34
CA LEU A 362 9.62 9.86 15.30
C LEU A 362 9.49 10.90 16.41
N ASP A 363 9.90 10.56 17.63
CA ASP A 363 9.84 11.43 18.81
C ASP A 363 10.67 12.71 18.69
N CYS A 364 11.66 12.76 17.79
CA CYS A 364 12.45 13.98 17.53
C CYS A 364 11.65 15.08 16.81
N TYR A 365 10.59 14.72 16.09
CA TYR A 365 9.86 15.64 15.21
C TYR A 365 8.57 16.19 15.83
N PHE A 366 8.22 15.77 17.04
CA PHE A 366 7.01 16.19 17.75
C PHE A 366 7.35 16.82 19.10
N ALA A 367 6.38 17.47 19.73
CA ALA A 367 6.60 18.16 21.00
C ALA A 367 7.01 17.19 22.12
N GLU A 368 7.82 17.68 23.06
CA GLU A 368 8.21 16.92 24.24
C GLU A 368 6.97 16.49 25.04
N GLY A 369 6.94 15.23 25.48
CA GLY A 369 5.79 14.67 26.20
C GLY A 369 4.70 14.07 25.30
N THR A 370 4.80 14.20 23.97
CA THR A 370 3.89 13.52 23.02
C THR A 370 3.99 12.00 23.12
N PHE A 371 5.20 11.48 23.32
CA PHE A 371 5.48 10.04 23.34
C PHE A 371 6.15 9.62 24.65
N VAL A 372 5.93 8.37 25.03
CA VAL A 372 6.75 7.69 26.03
C VAL A 372 8.14 7.40 25.47
N LYS A 373 9.08 7.06 26.35
CA LYS A 373 10.42 6.63 25.91
C LYS A 373 10.31 5.43 24.96
N ARG A 374 11.12 5.43 23.91
CA ARG A 374 11.21 4.33 22.95
C ARG A 374 11.45 3.00 23.67
N ALA A 375 10.86 1.92 23.16
CA ALA A 375 10.99 0.57 23.72
C ALA A 375 10.43 0.37 25.14
N THR A 376 9.64 1.29 25.68
CA THR A 376 8.93 1.08 26.96
C THR A 376 7.99 -0.13 26.83
N PRO A 377 8.09 -1.18 27.65
CA PRO A 377 7.19 -2.33 27.57
C PRO A 377 5.71 -1.93 27.67
N PHE A 378 4.83 -2.63 26.94
CA PHE A 378 3.40 -2.27 26.89
C PHE A 378 2.73 -2.35 28.27
N ASP A 379 3.09 -3.34 29.10
CA ASP A 379 2.53 -3.49 30.44
C ASP A 379 2.90 -2.35 31.39
N GLU A 380 4.04 -1.69 31.15
CA GLU A 380 4.48 -0.55 31.95
C GLU A 380 3.67 0.73 31.66
N LEU A 381 2.94 0.79 30.55
CA LEU A 381 2.09 1.94 30.24
C LEU A 381 1.01 2.18 31.31
N ARG A 382 0.56 1.13 31.99
CA ARG A 382 -0.41 1.22 33.11
C ARG A 382 0.12 1.99 34.32
N ASN A 383 1.45 2.09 34.45
CA ASN A 383 2.10 2.78 35.56
C ASN A 383 2.32 4.27 35.26
N ILE A 384 1.98 4.73 34.06
CA ILE A 384 2.12 6.12 33.66
C ILE A 384 1.01 6.93 34.37
N PRO A 385 1.35 8.03 35.08
CA PRO A 385 0.37 8.86 35.76
C PRO A 385 -0.69 9.41 34.81
N ALA A 386 -1.92 9.52 35.31
CA ALA A 386 -3.02 10.16 34.57
C ALA A 386 -2.64 11.58 34.12
N GLY A 387 -2.96 11.91 32.86
CA GLY A 387 -2.62 13.20 32.24
C GLY A 387 -1.26 13.23 31.53
N ARG A 388 -0.49 12.14 31.54
CA ARG A 388 0.68 11.97 30.66
C ARG A 388 0.35 11.06 29.49
N SER A 389 1.03 11.29 28.36
CA SER A 389 0.90 10.43 27.19
C SER A 389 1.39 9.01 27.50
N THR A 390 0.60 8.03 27.05
CA THR A 390 0.95 6.61 26.99
C THR A 390 1.35 6.17 25.58
N TRP A 391 1.46 7.12 24.64
CA TRP A 391 1.65 6.81 23.24
C TRP A 391 3.08 6.36 22.95
N LYS A 392 3.21 5.23 22.27
CA LYS A 392 4.49 4.63 21.90
C LYS A 392 4.84 5.07 20.48
N PRO A 393 6.04 5.64 20.25
CA PRO A 393 6.42 6.10 18.91
C PRO A 393 6.50 4.93 17.92
N GLU A 394 6.99 3.76 18.36
CA GLU A 394 7.01 2.54 17.54
C GLU A 394 5.61 2.06 17.13
N ASP A 395 4.60 2.20 18.00
CA ASP A 395 3.24 1.79 17.68
C ASP A 395 2.63 2.74 16.64
N VAL A 396 2.76 4.06 16.84
CA VAL A 396 2.27 5.05 15.87
C VAL A 396 2.93 4.90 14.49
N ALA A 397 4.23 4.59 14.47
CA ALA A 397 4.95 4.30 13.24
C ALA A 397 4.42 3.03 12.54
N VAL A 398 4.32 1.92 13.26
CA VAL A 398 3.79 0.65 12.72
C VAL A 398 2.35 0.82 12.24
N ASP A 399 1.53 1.52 13.02
CA ASP A 399 0.13 1.79 12.69
C ASP A 399 0.01 2.55 11.37
N THR A 400 0.89 3.55 11.17
CA THR A 400 0.90 4.34 9.93
C THR A 400 1.31 3.53 8.72
N VAL A 401 2.31 2.66 8.84
CA VAL A 401 2.67 1.80 7.71
C VAL A 401 1.54 0.84 7.36
N PHE A 402 0.82 0.30 8.36
CA PHE A 402 -0.35 -0.54 8.10
C PHE A 402 -1.52 0.22 7.50
N SER A 403 -1.80 1.47 7.91
CA SER A 403 -2.88 2.25 7.27
C SER A 403 -2.59 2.51 5.79
N GLN A 404 -1.32 2.69 5.41
CA GLN A 404 -0.93 2.81 4.00
C GLN A 404 -1.00 1.47 3.27
N LEU A 405 -0.52 0.38 3.89
CA LEU A 405 -0.62 -0.97 3.32
C LEU A 405 -2.09 -1.38 3.06
N PHE A 406 -3.00 -0.96 3.94
CA PHE A 406 -4.42 -1.25 3.87
C PHE A 406 -5.27 -0.13 3.27
N GLN A 407 -4.65 0.84 2.60
CA GLN A 407 -5.38 1.89 1.90
C GLN A 407 -6.21 1.29 0.75
N LEU A 408 -7.52 1.55 0.78
CA LEU A 408 -8.42 1.29 -0.33
C LEU A 408 -8.66 2.59 -1.11
N PRO A 409 -8.83 2.51 -2.45
CA PRO A 409 -8.85 1.28 -3.22
C PRO A 409 -7.45 0.71 -3.52
N THR A 410 -6.44 1.57 -3.66
CA THR A 410 -5.07 1.16 -3.96
C THR A 410 -4.10 1.99 -3.11
N PRO A 411 -3.06 1.37 -2.53
CA PRO A 411 -1.98 2.10 -1.90
C PRO A 411 -1.21 2.90 -2.93
N GLU A 412 -0.61 4.00 -2.48
CA GLU A 412 0.19 4.85 -3.35
C GLU A 412 1.47 4.15 -3.85
N CYS A 413 2.14 3.40 -2.97
CA CYS A 413 3.33 2.65 -3.32
C CYS A 413 3.03 1.16 -3.53
N LYS A 414 3.91 0.46 -4.25
CA LYS A 414 3.83 -1.00 -4.37
C LYS A 414 3.86 -1.66 -2.99
N LEU A 415 3.00 -2.65 -2.75
CA LEU A 415 2.87 -3.35 -1.46
C LEU A 415 4.21 -3.79 -0.86
N VAL A 416 5.12 -4.34 -1.68
CA VAL A 416 6.45 -4.82 -1.26
C VAL A 416 7.31 -3.74 -0.60
N TYR A 417 7.09 -2.46 -0.92
CA TYR A 417 7.76 -1.34 -0.27
C TYR A 417 7.41 -1.29 1.22
N TYR A 418 6.12 -1.28 1.57
CA TYR A 418 5.67 -1.25 2.95
C TYR A 418 6.12 -2.49 3.75
N HIS A 419 6.15 -3.68 3.11
CA HIS A 419 6.72 -4.90 3.71
C HIS A 419 8.19 -4.69 4.07
N SER A 420 8.94 -4.09 3.15
CA SER A 420 10.37 -3.85 3.31
C SER A 420 10.64 -2.79 4.38
N VAL A 421 9.84 -1.72 4.46
CA VAL A 421 9.97 -0.68 5.51
C VAL A 421 9.77 -1.28 6.90
N LEU A 422 8.71 -2.08 7.11
CA LEU A 422 8.48 -2.77 8.39
C LEU A 422 9.60 -3.75 8.72
N THR A 423 10.14 -4.43 7.72
CA THR A 423 11.28 -5.35 7.88
C THR A 423 12.54 -4.61 8.31
N GLU A 424 12.88 -3.48 7.67
CA GLU A 424 14.04 -2.67 8.05
C GLU A 424 13.84 -2.02 9.43
N ALA A 425 12.64 -1.52 9.75
CA ALA A 425 12.32 -0.98 11.07
C ALA A 425 12.53 -2.05 12.18
N CYS A 426 12.07 -3.28 11.94
CA CYS A 426 12.26 -4.39 12.87
C CYS A 426 13.74 -4.79 13.03
N LYS A 427 14.56 -4.70 11.98
CA LYS A 427 16.02 -4.91 12.07
C LYS A 427 16.73 -3.80 12.83
N LEU A 428 16.29 -2.55 12.67
CA LEU A 428 16.89 -1.38 13.32
C LEU A 428 16.60 -1.36 14.83
N ALA A 429 15.37 -1.66 15.23
CA ALA A 429 14.92 -1.58 16.63
C ALA A 429 14.09 -2.81 17.04
N PRO A 430 14.67 -4.03 17.07
CA PRO A 430 13.93 -5.27 17.30
C PRO A 430 13.20 -5.29 18.65
N ALA A 431 13.82 -4.75 19.69
CA ALA A 431 13.23 -4.71 21.05
C ALA A 431 11.96 -3.83 21.14
N ALA A 432 11.80 -2.84 20.27
CA ALA A 432 10.64 -1.96 20.23
C ALA A 432 9.59 -2.44 19.21
N ILE A 433 10.04 -2.72 17.99
CA ILE A 433 9.17 -2.98 16.84
C ILE A 433 8.60 -4.39 16.85
N ALA A 434 9.36 -5.41 17.23
CA ALA A 434 8.85 -6.79 17.20
C ALA A 434 7.66 -7.00 18.17
N PRO A 435 7.68 -6.52 19.43
CA PRO A 435 6.50 -6.57 20.30
C PRO A 435 5.31 -5.77 19.77
N SER A 436 5.57 -4.62 19.14
CA SER A 436 4.56 -3.77 18.49
C SER A 436 3.85 -4.52 17.35
N LEU A 437 4.63 -5.06 16.39
CA LEU A 437 4.14 -5.90 15.30
C LEU A 437 3.37 -7.13 15.79
N GLY A 438 3.86 -7.79 16.85
CA GLY A 438 3.16 -8.93 17.44
C GLY A 438 1.75 -8.57 17.95
N ARG A 439 1.52 -7.36 18.48
CA ARG A 439 0.18 -6.90 18.86
C ARG A 439 -0.68 -6.58 17.63
N ALA A 440 -0.12 -5.90 16.63
CA ALA A 440 -0.81 -5.59 15.38
C ALA A 440 -1.26 -6.87 14.63
N ILE A 441 -0.38 -7.88 14.53
CA ILE A 441 -0.69 -9.17 13.89
C ILE A 441 -1.88 -9.85 14.58
N ARG A 442 -1.89 -9.90 15.91
CA ARG A 442 -3.00 -10.51 16.68
C ARG A 442 -4.31 -9.76 16.48
N TYR A 443 -4.25 -8.43 16.44
CA TYR A 443 -5.41 -7.59 16.14
C TYR A 443 -5.96 -7.89 14.73
N LEU A 444 -5.10 -7.87 13.71
CA LEU A 444 -5.48 -8.15 12.32
C LEU A 444 -6.02 -9.56 12.12
N TYR A 445 -5.41 -10.56 12.77
CA TYR A 445 -5.89 -11.95 12.72
C TYR A 445 -7.31 -12.08 13.28
N ARG A 446 -7.58 -11.45 14.44
CA ARG A 446 -8.92 -11.42 15.04
C ARG A 446 -9.94 -10.70 14.15
N LEU A 447 -9.50 -9.66 13.44
CA LEU A 447 -10.35 -8.83 12.58
C LEU A 447 -10.60 -9.43 11.19
N ASN A 448 -9.80 -10.40 10.77
CA ASN A 448 -9.84 -11.03 9.45
C ASN A 448 -11.25 -11.49 8.99
N PRO A 449 -12.15 -12.03 9.86
CA PRO A 449 -13.51 -12.36 9.44
C PRO A 449 -14.35 -11.15 9.01
N ARG A 450 -14.10 -9.97 9.60
CA ARG A 450 -14.84 -8.72 9.36
C ARG A 450 -14.16 -7.79 8.36
N MET A 451 -12.87 -8.00 8.10
CA MET A 451 -12.08 -7.17 7.19
C MET A 451 -12.41 -7.47 5.72
N ASP A 452 -12.36 -6.43 4.89
CA ASP A 452 -12.46 -6.54 3.43
C ASP A 452 -11.50 -7.62 2.90
N LEU A 453 -11.94 -8.40 1.92
CA LEU A 453 -11.18 -9.56 1.43
C LEU A 453 -9.86 -9.15 0.78
N GLU A 454 -9.82 -8.01 0.09
CA GLU A 454 -8.58 -7.52 -0.50
C GLU A 454 -7.56 -7.19 0.60
N LEU A 455 -8.00 -6.56 1.69
CA LEU A 455 -7.15 -6.24 2.84
C LEU A 455 -6.72 -7.51 3.59
N SER A 456 -7.61 -8.48 3.72
CA SER A 456 -7.30 -9.81 4.27
C SER A 456 -6.22 -10.53 3.46
N TYR A 457 -6.30 -10.43 2.13
CA TYR A 457 -5.30 -11.00 1.24
C TYR A 457 -3.97 -10.22 1.28
N ARG A 458 -3.99 -8.89 1.39
CA ARG A 458 -2.78 -8.08 1.62
C ARG A 458 -2.12 -8.43 2.95
N PHE A 459 -2.89 -8.61 4.02
CA PHE A 459 -2.39 -9.05 5.32
C PHE A 459 -1.74 -10.43 5.22
N LEU A 460 -2.39 -11.38 4.54
CA LEU A 460 -1.85 -12.71 4.28
C LEU A 460 -0.49 -12.67 3.55
N ASN A 461 -0.38 -11.87 2.48
CA ASN A 461 0.86 -11.70 1.73
C ASN A 461 1.96 -11.03 2.57
N TRP A 462 1.61 -10.00 3.32
CA TRP A 462 2.54 -9.31 4.22
C TRP A 462 3.04 -10.22 5.32
N PHE A 463 2.15 -10.94 6.00
CA PHE A 463 2.48 -11.83 7.11
C PHE A 463 3.45 -12.92 6.66
N SER A 464 3.14 -13.61 5.56
CA SER A 464 3.98 -14.69 5.03
C SER A 464 5.35 -14.19 4.55
N HIS A 465 5.40 -13.01 3.90
CA HIS A 465 6.66 -12.39 3.49
C HIS A 465 7.46 -11.89 4.70
N HIS A 466 6.81 -11.38 5.73
CA HIS A 466 7.48 -10.97 6.96
C HIS A 466 8.14 -12.17 7.63
N LEU A 467 7.40 -13.27 7.85
CA LEU A 467 7.95 -14.47 8.47
C LEU A 467 9.12 -15.07 7.70
N SER A 468 9.11 -15.05 6.36
CA SER A 468 10.24 -15.54 5.57
C SER A 468 11.55 -14.75 5.80
N ASN A 469 11.45 -13.49 6.20
CA ASN A 469 12.60 -12.64 6.56
C ASN A 469 13.09 -12.86 8.00
N PHE A 470 12.30 -13.52 8.85
CA PHE A 470 12.61 -13.80 10.26
C PHE A 470 12.62 -15.31 10.56
N GLY A 471 13.00 -16.13 9.58
CA GLY A 471 13.22 -17.56 9.80
C GLY A 471 11.97 -18.42 9.93
N PHE A 472 10.81 -17.93 9.49
CA PHE A 472 9.50 -18.60 9.55
C PHE A 472 9.02 -18.89 10.98
N THR A 473 9.42 -18.04 11.94
CA THR A 473 9.05 -18.20 13.35
C THR A 473 7.88 -17.30 13.73
N TRP A 474 6.78 -17.92 14.13
CA TRP A 474 5.63 -17.26 14.78
C TRP A 474 5.17 -18.12 15.96
N LYS A 475 4.45 -17.51 16.91
CA LYS A 475 3.87 -18.23 18.04
C LYS A 475 2.56 -18.91 17.63
N TRP A 476 2.67 -19.89 16.73
CA TRP A 476 1.55 -20.64 16.15
C TRP A 476 0.64 -21.32 17.19
N THR A 477 1.16 -21.66 18.37
CA THR A 477 0.34 -22.24 19.45
C THR A 477 -0.82 -21.34 19.88
N GLU A 478 -0.77 -20.03 19.62
CA GLU A 478 -1.87 -19.10 19.94
C GLU A 478 -3.12 -19.31 19.07
N TRP A 479 -3.01 -19.94 17.90
CA TRP A 479 -4.13 -20.15 16.95
C TRP A 479 -4.36 -21.64 16.65
N ALA A 480 -3.86 -22.53 17.51
CA ALA A 480 -3.86 -23.97 17.24
C ALA A 480 -5.29 -24.55 17.16
N GLU A 481 -6.22 -24.03 17.96
CA GLU A 481 -7.63 -24.43 17.94
C GLU A 481 -8.32 -24.08 16.61
N ASP A 482 -7.83 -23.04 15.91
CA ASP A 482 -8.42 -22.58 14.65
C ASP A 482 -8.13 -23.53 13.47
N THR A 483 -7.24 -24.54 13.64
CA THR A 483 -6.98 -25.55 12.60
C THR A 483 -8.15 -26.54 12.46
N GLU A 484 -8.94 -26.70 13.52
CA GLU A 484 -10.10 -27.60 13.59
C GLU A 484 -11.40 -26.96 13.08
N LEU A 485 -11.40 -25.64 12.85
CA LEU A 485 -12.55 -24.92 12.30
C LEU A 485 -12.97 -25.45 10.93
N PRO A 486 -14.22 -25.20 10.48
CA PRO A 486 -14.64 -25.54 9.12
C PRO A 486 -13.75 -24.90 8.05
N ASP A 487 -13.57 -25.59 6.93
CA ASP A 487 -12.71 -25.13 5.82
C ASP A 487 -13.14 -23.79 5.22
N LEU A 488 -14.44 -23.47 5.32
CA LEU A 488 -15.01 -22.20 4.89
C LEU A 488 -14.79 -21.05 5.88
N HIS A 489 -14.28 -21.33 7.09
CA HIS A 489 -14.11 -20.31 8.11
C HIS A 489 -12.95 -19.36 7.75
N PRO A 490 -13.12 -18.02 7.85
CA PRO A 490 -12.07 -17.05 7.49
C PRO A 490 -10.74 -17.22 8.23
N CYS A 491 -10.75 -17.64 9.51
CA CYS A 491 -9.50 -17.91 10.25
C CYS A 491 -8.73 -19.09 9.65
N LYS A 492 -9.41 -20.20 9.33
CA LYS A 492 -8.79 -21.36 8.68
C LYS A 492 -8.34 -21.06 7.25
N TRP A 493 -9.10 -20.23 6.53
CA TRP A 493 -8.68 -19.66 5.23
C TRP A 493 -7.34 -18.94 5.35
N PHE A 494 -7.16 -18.10 6.38
CA PHE A 494 -5.92 -17.38 6.61
C PHE A 494 -4.77 -18.34 6.91
N LEU A 495 -4.97 -19.31 7.81
CA LEU A 495 -3.95 -20.30 8.16
C LEU A 495 -3.49 -21.11 6.94
N ARG A 496 -4.43 -21.66 6.16
CA ARG A 496 -4.12 -22.39 4.92
C ARG A 496 -3.37 -21.54 3.92
N GLY A 497 -3.81 -20.29 3.72
CA GLY A 497 -3.13 -19.34 2.85
C GLY A 497 -1.71 -19.02 3.31
N ALA A 498 -1.50 -18.82 4.62
CA ALA A 498 -0.20 -18.44 5.17
C ALA A 498 0.79 -19.59 5.00
N LEU A 499 0.38 -20.80 5.37
CA LEU A 499 1.20 -22.01 5.20
C LEU A 499 1.53 -22.29 3.74
N ASP A 500 0.56 -22.12 2.83
CA ASP A 500 0.82 -22.28 1.40
C ASP A 500 1.86 -21.27 0.89
N LYS A 501 1.73 -19.99 1.26
CA LYS A 501 2.72 -18.95 0.88
C LYS A 501 4.08 -19.17 1.53
N GLU A 502 4.15 -19.63 2.78
CA GLU A 502 5.41 -19.98 3.44
C GLU A 502 6.11 -21.15 2.73
N VAL A 503 5.37 -22.17 2.31
CA VAL A 503 5.91 -23.28 1.51
C VAL A 503 6.41 -22.77 0.16
N ARG A 504 5.68 -21.87 -0.53
CA ARG A 504 6.16 -21.26 -1.79
C ARG A 504 7.45 -20.44 -1.61
N LEU A 505 7.63 -19.80 -0.45
CA LEU A 505 8.84 -19.06 -0.08
C LEU A 505 9.95 -19.97 0.48
N SER A 506 9.68 -21.26 0.68
CA SER A 506 10.64 -22.25 1.14
C SER A 506 10.33 -23.66 0.59
N PHE A 507 10.16 -24.66 1.45
CA PHE A 507 9.76 -26.03 1.09
C PHE A 507 9.06 -26.71 2.28
N ALA A 508 8.17 -27.65 2.01
CA ALA A 508 7.23 -28.23 2.99
C ALA A 508 7.93 -28.73 4.27
N GLN A 509 9.01 -29.51 4.13
CA GLN A 509 9.74 -30.08 5.27
C GLN A 509 10.38 -29.04 6.19
N ARG A 510 10.74 -27.84 5.69
CA ARG A 510 11.26 -26.77 6.53
C ARG A 510 10.13 -26.09 7.30
N ILE A 511 8.99 -25.86 6.65
CA ILE A 511 7.84 -25.23 7.28
C ILE A 511 7.21 -26.15 8.33
N GLN A 512 7.05 -27.45 8.06
CA GLN A 512 6.59 -28.41 9.07
C GLN A 512 7.40 -28.37 10.37
N LYS A 513 8.72 -28.09 10.31
CA LYS A 513 9.59 -27.99 11.50
C LYS A 513 9.37 -26.73 12.33
N THR A 514 8.71 -25.70 11.79
CA THR A 514 8.37 -24.47 12.53
C THR A 514 6.99 -24.52 13.15
N LEU A 515 6.22 -25.58 12.89
CA LEU A 515 4.81 -25.70 13.24
C LEU A 515 4.56 -26.68 14.40
N PRO A 516 3.60 -26.38 15.30
CA PRO A 516 3.04 -27.35 16.23
C PRO A 516 2.26 -28.47 15.53
N GLU A 517 2.06 -29.59 16.22
CA GLU A 517 1.39 -30.79 15.70
C GLU A 517 0.00 -30.55 15.03
N PRO A 518 -0.90 -29.71 15.58
CA PRO A 518 -2.22 -29.47 14.97
C PRO A 518 -2.20 -28.87 13.56
N TYR A 519 -1.07 -28.30 13.13
CA TYR A 519 -0.92 -27.68 11.81
C TYR A 519 -0.37 -28.65 10.75
N LEU A 520 0.28 -29.75 11.16
CA LEU A 520 0.91 -30.68 10.23
C LEU A 520 -0.07 -31.24 9.18
N PRO A 521 -1.33 -31.56 9.50
CA PRO A 521 -2.31 -31.98 8.49
C PRO A 521 -2.60 -30.91 7.41
N LEU A 522 -2.41 -29.61 7.72
CA LEU A 522 -2.58 -28.52 6.75
C LEU A 522 -1.40 -28.41 5.77
N VAL A 523 -0.25 -29.01 6.11
CA VAL A 523 0.92 -29.16 5.24
C VAL A 523 1.12 -30.65 4.94
N GLY A 524 0.13 -31.25 4.27
CA GLY A 524 0.08 -32.68 3.99
C GLY A 524 1.28 -33.21 3.18
N SER A 525 1.50 -34.52 3.26
CA SER A 525 2.65 -35.20 2.64
C SER A 525 2.76 -35.02 1.12
N GLU A 526 1.66 -34.71 0.44
CA GLU A 526 1.66 -34.41 -1.00
C GLU A 526 2.47 -33.15 -1.33
N LYS A 527 2.56 -32.18 -0.41
CA LYS A 527 3.39 -30.97 -0.56
C LYS A 527 4.89 -31.27 -0.49
N GLU A 528 5.29 -32.47 -0.05
CA GLU A 528 6.70 -32.89 -0.08
C GLU A 528 7.12 -33.47 -1.43
N LYS A 529 6.16 -33.81 -2.29
CA LYS A 529 6.44 -34.35 -3.63
C LYS A 529 6.70 -33.18 -4.59
N ASP A 530 7.93 -33.04 -5.05
CA ASP A 530 8.27 -32.06 -6.10
C ASP A 530 7.61 -32.39 -7.44
N VAL A 531 7.37 -33.68 -7.69
CA VAL A 531 6.65 -34.20 -8.86
C VAL A 531 5.35 -34.83 -8.37
N PRO A 532 4.18 -34.22 -8.66
CA PRO A 532 2.89 -34.81 -8.35
C PRO A 532 2.69 -36.17 -9.03
N ASP A 533 1.82 -37.00 -8.44
CA ASP A 533 1.51 -38.30 -9.01
C ASP A 533 0.75 -38.14 -10.34
N PHE A 534 1.13 -38.93 -11.35
CA PHE A 534 0.43 -38.94 -12.63
C PHE A 534 -0.79 -39.86 -12.57
N LYS A 535 -2.01 -39.30 -12.57
CA LYS A 535 -3.26 -40.06 -12.41
C LYS A 535 -3.45 -41.21 -13.42
N PHE A 536 -2.90 -41.07 -14.63
CA PHE A 536 -2.95 -42.11 -15.68
C PHE A 536 -1.88 -43.19 -15.54
N SER A 537 -1.00 -43.12 -14.53
CA SER A 537 -0.17 -44.26 -14.12
C SER A 537 -0.99 -45.35 -13.42
N ASN A 538 -2.16 -45.02 -12.88
CA ASN A 538 -3.08 -46.01 -12.34
C ASN A 538 -3.87 -46.65 -13.50
N PRO A 539 -3.79 -47.99 -13.69
CA PRO A 539 -4.54 -48.70 -14.73
C PRO A 539 -6.07 -48.53 -14.61
N ASP A 540 -6.59 -48.32 -13.40
CA ASP A 540 -8.03 -48.18 -13.14
C ASP A 540 -8.59 -46.81 -13.54
N THR A 541 -7.72 -45.83 -13.82
CA THR A 541 -8.13 -44.51 -14.31
C THR A 541 -8.55 -44.62 -15.78
N PRO A 542 -9.72 -44.09 -16.20
CA PRO A 542 -10.11 -44.04 -17.61
C PRO A 542 -9.01 -43.42 -18.48
N PHE A 543 -8.81 -43.97 -19.70
CA PHE A 543 -7.80 -43.52 -20.66
C PHE A 543 -6.34 -43.63 -20.16
N SER A 544 -6.07 -44.48 -19.15
CA SER A 544 -4.73 -44.64 -18.57
C SER A 544 -3.67 -45.02 -19.61
N LYS A 545 -4.00 -45.95 -20.52
CA LYS A 545 -3.11 -46.39 -21.59
C LYS A 545 -2.75 -45.23 -22.54
N GLU A 546 -3.77 -44.53 -23.04
CA GLU A 546 -3.62 -43.40 -23.95
C GLU A 546 -2.85 -42.25 -23.30
N GLY A 547 -3.10 -41.96 -22.02
CA GLY A 547 -2.37 -40.96 -21.25
C GLY A 547 -0.88 -41.27 -21.09
N GLN A 548 -0.52 -42.55 -20.89
CA GLN A 548 0.88 -42.98 -20.86
C GLN A 548 1.55 -42.88 -22.23
N GLU A 549 0.85 -43.26 -23.30
CA GLU A 549 1.36 -43.15 -24.67
C GLU A 549 1.57 -41.68 -25.08
N LEU A 550 0.62 -40.78 -24.80
CA LEU A 550 0.79 -39.33 -24.98
C LEU A 550 1.99 -38.79 -24.21
N GLY A 551 2.16 -39.21 -22.96
CA GLY A 551 3.34 -38.87 -22.16
C GLY A 551 4.66 -39.31 -22.80
N ALA A 552 4.70 -40.50 -23.41
CA ALA A 552 5.86 -40.99 -24.14
C ALA A 552 6.15 -40.18 -25.41
N LEU A 553 5.12 -39.81 -26.18
CA LEU A 553 5.23 -38.91 -27.34
C LEU A 553 5.80 -37.53 -26.96
N LEU A 554 5.28 -36.94 -25.88
CA LEU A 554 5.73 -35.64 -25.37
C LEU A 554 7.21 -35.66 -24.96
N ARG A 555 7.67 -36.74 -24.30
CA ARG A 555 9.07 -36.94 -23.89
C ARG A 555 10.02 -37.08 -25.07
N ARG A 556 9.65 -37.86 -26.08
CA ARG A 556 10.48 -38.04 -27.30
C ARG A 556 10.40 -36.85 -28.26
N LYS A 557 9.59 -35.84 -27.93
CA LYS A 557 9.37 -34.64 -28.76
C LYS A 557 8.86 -35.00 -30.16
N ALA A 558 7.87 -35.90 -30.19
CA ALA A 558 7.22 -36.33 -31.42
C ALA A 558 6.62 -35.15 -32.20
N PRO A 559 6.51 -35.23 -33.54
CA PRO A 559 5.79 -34.26 -34.35
C PRO A 559 4.30 -34.30 -34.04
N ASP A 560 3.60 -33.24 -34.44
CA ASP A 560 2.19 -33.05 -34.10
C ASP A 560 1.31 -34.22 -34.61
N GLU A 561 1.54 -34.70 -35.83
CA GLU A 561 0.78 -35.77 -36.48
C GLU A 561 0.72 -37.07 -35.66
N ASP A 562 1.75 -37.38 -34.87
CA ASP A 562 1.82 -38.59 -34.05
C ASP A 562 0.79 -38.60 -32.90
N PHE A 563 0.32 -37.43 -32.46
CA PHE A 563 -0.61 -37.31 -31.34
C PHE A 563 -2.07 -37.57 -31.77
N GLN A 564 -2.42 -37.30 -33.03
CA GLN A 564 -3.81 -37.34 -33.50
C GLN A 564 -4.46 -38.73 -33.35
N PRO A 565 -3.80 -39.85 -33.72
CA PRO A 565 -4.39 -41.18 -33.56
C PRO A 565 -4.75 -41.54 -32.11
N ILE A 566 -3.96 -41.07 -31.14
CA ILE A 566 -4.23 -41.33 -29.72
C ILE A 566 -5.40 -40.46 -29.24
N ILE A 567 -5.46 -39.20 -29.69
CA ILE A 567 -6.59 -38.31 -29.39
C ILE A 567 -7.90 -38.88 -29.95
N ASP A 568 -7.88 -39.36 -31.19
CA ASP A 568 -9.05 -39.99 -31.83
C ASP A 568 -9.51 -41.24 -31.05
N SER A 569 -8.55 -42.04 -30.55
CA SER A 569 -8.84 -43.19 -29.67
C SER A 569 -9.52 -42.76 -28.36
N ILE A 570 -9.01 -41.71 -27.70
CA ILE A 570 -9.63 -41.17 -26.49
C ILE A 570 -11.05 -40.67 -26.79
N GLN A 571 -11.23 -39.96 -27.90
CA GLN A 571 -12.53 -39.39 -28.29
C GLN A 571 -13.57 -40.48 -28.60
N ALA A 572 -13.17 -41.56 -29.27
CA ALA A 572 -14.03 -42.71 -29.51
C ALA A 572 -14.46 -43.38 -28.19
N GLN A 573 -13.51 -43.68 -27.30
CA GLN A 573 -13.81 -44.28 -25.99
C GLN A 573 -14.64 -43.35 -25.10
N ALA A 574 -14.39 -42.05 -25.13
CA ALA A 574 -15.17 -41.07 -24.37
C ALA A 574 -16.63 -41.04 -24.84
N THR A 575 -16.86 -41.14 -26.15
CA THR A 575 -18.22 -41.23 -26.72
C THR A 575 -18.94 -42.48 -26.23
N GLU A 576 -18.26 -43.63 -26.15
CA GLU A 576 -18.81 -44.88 -25.61
C GLU A 576 -19.16 -44.78 -24.12
N LEU A 577 -18.39 -44.00 -23.36
CA LEU A 577 -18.62 -43.71 -21.94
C LEU A 577 -19.63 -42.57 -21.69
N ALA A 578 -20.25 -42.03 -22.74
CA ALA A 578 -21.13 -40.86 -22.68
C ALA A 578 -20.47 -39.62 -22.05
N LEU A 579 -19.16 -39.47 -22.23
CA LEU A 579 -18.37 -38.29 -21.86
C LEU A 579 -18.20 -37.38 -23.08
N ASP A 580 -17.99 -36.08 -22.84
CA ASP A 580 -17.61 -35.15 -23.92
C ASP A 580 -16.23 -35.55 -24.48
N PRO A 581 -16.12 -35.93 -25.77
CA PRO A 581 -14.87 -36.41 -26.36
C PRO A 581 -13.75 -35.37 -26.34
N VAL A 582 -14.07 -34.10 -26.61
CA VAL A 582 -13.09 -33.02 -26.67
C VAL A 582 -12.58 -32.69 -25.27
N VAL A 583 -13.47 -32.65 -24.28
CA VAL A 583 -13.11 -32.42 -22.87
C VAL A 583 -12.23 -33.56 -22.34
N ALA A 584 -12.64 -34.82 -22.56
CA ALA A 584 -11.87 -35.98 -22.11
C ALA A 584 -10.46 -36.03 -22.73
N SER A 585 -10.36 -35.86 -24.05
CA SER A 585 -9.05 -35.83 -24.74
C SER A 585 -8.18 -34.66 -24.28
N THR A 586 -8.78 -33.51 -23.98
CA THR A 586 -8.08 -32.32 -23.46
C THR A 586 -7.53 -32.56 -22.05
N ASP A 587 -8.30 -33.19 -21.17
CA ASP A 587 -7.86 -33.55 -19.81
C ASP A 587 -6.63 -34.45 -19.84
N VAL A 588 -6.69 -35.54 -20.63
CA VAL A 588 -5.59 -36.50 -20.76
C VAL A 588 -4.35 -35.81 -21.29
N PHE A 589 -4.50 -35.02 -22.36
CA PHE A 589 -3.38 -34.32 -23.01
C PHE A 589 -2.74 -33.28 -22.09
N MET A 590 -3.53 -32.39 -21.48
CA MET A 590 -3.01 -31.32 -20.62
C MET A 590 -2.35 -31.88 -19.35
N THR A 591 -2.95 -32.91 -18.74
CA THR A 591 -2.33 -33.60 -17.59
C THR A 591 -0.98 -34.21 -17.98
N ALA A 592 -0.87 -34.84 -19.16
CA ALA A 592 0.38 -35.39 -19.66
C ALA A 592 1.43 -34.29 -19.92
N VAL A 593 1.03 -33.12 -20.43
CA VAL A 593 1.91 -31.94 -20.58
C VAL A 593 2.45 -31.47 -19.22
N CYS A 594 1.58 -31.35 -18.21
CA CYS A 594 2.00 -30.98 -16.85
C CYS A 594 2.97 -32.00 -16.26
N TRP A 595 2.69 -33.30 -16.44
CA TRP A 595 3.55 -34.37 -15.92
C TRP A 595 4.92 -34.39 -16.57
N VAL A 596 5.00 -34.35 -17.91
CA VAL A 596 6.27 -34.35 -18.62
C VAL A 596 7.07 -33.08 -18.33
N GLY A 597 6.38 -31.96 -18.10
CA GLY A 597 6.96 -30.68 -17.72
C GLY A 597 7.30 -30.48 -16.24
N SER A 598 6.97 -31.44 -15.37
CA SER A 598 6.93 -31.24 -13.90
C SER A 598 8.27 -30.89 -13.23
N LYS A 599 9.40 -31.12 -13.90
CA LYS A 599 10.73 -30.89 -13.30
C LYS A 599 10.99 -29.44 -12.90
N SER A 600 10.48 -28.47 -13.67
CA SER A 600 10.51 -27.05 -13.30
C SER A 600 9.56 -26.25 -14.17
N LEU A 601 9.25 -25.01 -13.76
CA LEU A 601 8.46 -24.08 -14.57
C LEU A 601 9.00 -23.96 -16.01
N SER A 602 10.31 -23.86 -16.20
CA SER A 602 10.90 -23.79 -17.55
C SER A 602 10.63 -25.05 -18.39
N HIS A 603 10.56 -26.24 -17.80
CA HIS A 603 10.29 -27.48 -18.53
C HIS A 603 8.83 -27.57 -18.97
N VAL A 604 7.88 -27.24 -18.10
CA VAL A 604 6.45 -27.21 -18.47
C VAL A 604 6.18 -26.13 -19.52
N LEU A 605 6.83 -24.96 -19.41
CA LEU A 605 6.75 -23.92 -20.42
C LEU A 605 7.27 -24.39 -21.79
N ALA A 606 8.42 -25.05 -21.84
CA ALA A 606 8.96 -25.62 -23.07
C ALA A 606 8.09 -26.77 -23.63
N CYS A 607 7.31 -27.44 -22.79
CA CYS A 607 6.35 -28.44 -23.23
C CYS A 607 5.09 -27.79 -23.83
N ILE A 608 4.59 -26.73 -23.18
CA ILE A 608 3.45 -25.92 -23.65
C ILE A 608 3.80 -25.25 -24.99
N ASP A 609 5.00 -24.66 -25.13
CA ASP A 609 5.41 -24.00 -26.37
C ASP A 609 5.38 -24.93 -27.58
N ARG A 610 5.81 -26.19 -27.40
CA ARG A 610 5.79 -27.21 -28.46
C ARG A 610 4.39 -27.70 -28.81
N THR A 611 3.47 -27.64 -27.85
CA THR A 611 2.10 -28.15 -27.99
C THR A 611 1.05 -27.06 -28.15
N LYS A 612 1.50 -25.80 -28.30
CA LYS A 612 0.65 -24.61 -28.32
C LYS A 612 -0.46 -24.68 -29.37
N GLY A 613 -0.14 -25.15 -30.59
CA GLY A 613 -1.12 -25.29 -31.67
C GLY A 613 -2.32 -26.13 -31.24
N ARG A 614 -2.07 -27.36 -30.75
CA ARG A 614 -3.12 -28.25 -30.25
C ARG A 614 -3.93 -27.67 -29.10
N LEU A 615 -3.27 -26.98 -28.17
CA LEU A 615 -3.97 -26.36 -27.04
C LEU A 615 -4.87 -25.20 -27.50
N LEU A 616 -4.46 -24.44 -28.52
CA LEU A 616 -5.29 -23.41 -29.14
C LEU A 616 -6.47 -24.03 -29.89
N ASP A 617 -6.25 -25.10 -30.64
CA ASP A 617 -7.30 -25.77 -31.40
C ASP A 617 -8.36 -26.38 -30.47
N ALA A 618 -7.92 -27.07 -29.41
CA ALA A 618 -8.80 -27.61 -28.37
C ALA A 618 -9.62 -26.50 -27.69
N GLY A 619 -8.94 -25.42 -27.27
CA GLY A 619 -9.60 -24.28 -26.62
C GLY A 619 -10.53 -23.49 -27.55
N SER A 620 -10.30 -23.50 -28.86
CA SER A 620 -11.17 -22.83 -29.84
C SER A 620 -12.38 -23.69 -30.24
N SER A 621 -12.27 -25.02 -30.09
CA SER A 621 -13.32 -25.97 -30.45
C SER A 621 -14.47 -26.00 -29.44
N SER A 622 -14.19 -25.78 -28.15
CA SER A 622 -15.21 -25.79 -27.09
C SER A 622 -14.77 -24.96 -25.88
N ASP A 623 -15.67 -24.15 -25.33
CA ASP A 623 -15.42 -23.43 -24.07
C ASP A 623 -15.25 -24.41 -22.89
N ALA A 624 -15.96 -25.54 -22.89
CA ALA A 624 -15.79 -26.58 -21.88
C ALA A 624 -14.38 -27.20 -21.94
N ALA A 625 -13.83 -27.40 -23.14
CA ALA A 625 -12.46 -27.87 -23.30
C ALA A 625 -11.44 -26.82 -22.82
N ARG A 626 -11.70 -25.53 -23.06
CA ARG A 626 -10.85 -24.44 -22.52
C ARG A 626 -10.87 -24.41 -20.99
N SER A 627 -12.03 -24.57 -20.36
CA SER A 627 -12.16 -24.73 -18.91
C SER A 627 -11.45 -25.99 -18.40
N GLN A 628 -11.52 -27.09 -19.15
CA GLN A 628 -10.81 -28.33 -18.81
C GLN A 628 -9.29 -28.16 -18.78
N ILE A 629 -8.70 -27.32 -19.63
CA ILE A 629 -7.27 -26.99 -19.56
C ILE A 629 -6.92 -26.42 -18.17
N ILE A 630 -7.76 -25.54 -17.63
CA ILE A 630 -7.57 -24.94 -16.30
C ILE A 630 -7.73 -26.03 -15.23
N SER A 631 -8.81 -26.81 -15.29
CA SER A 631 -9.09 -27.91 -14.36
C SER A 631 -7.94 -28.92 -14.30
N ALA A 632 -7.39 -29.32 -15.45
CA ALA A 632 -6.27 -30.27 -15.51
C ALA A 632 -5.00 -29.71 -14.87
N VAL A 633 -4.67 -28.43 -15.11
CA VAL A 633 -3.52 -27.76 -14.48
C VAL A 633 -3.70 -27.66 -12.97
N MET A 634 -4.87 -27.22 -12.53
CA MET A 634 -5.18 -27.01 -11.11
C MET A 634 -5.25 -28.34 -10.35
N ALA A 635 -5.81 -29.38 -10.94
CA ALA A 635 -5.87 -30.71 -10.36
C ALA A 635 -4.49 -31.38 -10.28
N TYR A 636 -3.66 -31.27 -11.32
CA TYR A 636 -2.31 -31.85 -11.30
C TYR A 636 -1.40 -31.17 -10.27
N TRP A 637 -1.53 -29.86 -10.10
CA TRP A 637 -0.72 -29.06 -9.17
C TRP A 637 -1.48 -28.67 -7.89
N HIS A 638 -2.47 -29.45 -7.46
CA HIS A 638 -3.35 -29.11 -6.31
C HIS A 638 -2.55 -28.92 -5.01
N ALA A 639 -1.51 -29.72 -4.79
CA ALA A 639 -0.61 -29.59 -3.65
C ALA A 639 0.27 -28.33 -3.73
N HIS A 640 0.55 -27.85 -4.94
CA HIS A 640 1.45 -26.71 -5.23
C HIS A 640 0.74 -25.62 -6.06
N PRO A 641 -0.30 -24.98 -5.51
CA PRO A 641 -1.16 -24.06 -6.27
C PRO A 641 -0.39 -22.89 -6.88
N GLY A 642 0.73 -22.44 -6.28
CA GLY A 642 1.57 -21.40 -6.86
C GLY A 642 2.16 -21.77 -8.24
N VAL A 643 2.48 -23.04 -8.46
CA VAL A 643 2.93 -23.55 -9.76
C VAL A 643 1.78 -23.56 -10.75
N ALA A 644 0.59 -24.02 -10.32
CA ALA A 644 -0.62 -24.02 -11.13
C ALA A 644 -0.95 -22.60 -11.65
N LEU A 645 -0.98 -21.63 -10.74
CA LEU A 645 -1.23 -20.22 -11.02
C LEU A 645 -0.23 -19.65 -12.03
N SER A 646 1.06 -19.95 -11.86
CA SER A 646 2.12 -19.51 -12.79
C SER A 646 1.93 -20.08 -14.21
N ILE A 647 1.48 -21.33 -14.31
CA ILE A 647 1.18 -21.98 -15.59
C ILE A 647 -0.04 -21.33 -16.24
N VAL A 648 -1.13 -21.14 -15.50
CA VAL A 648 -2.35 -20.48 -16.01
C VAL A 648 -2.05 -19.07 -16.50
N GLU A 649 -1.24 -18.29 -15.77
CA GLU A 649 -0.81 -16.96 -16.20
C GLU A 649 -0.05 -17.01 -17.55
N LYS A 650 0.78 -18.03 -17.75
CA LYS A 650 1.45 -18.23 -19.03
C LYS A 650 0.48 -18.62 -20.14
N LEU A 651 -0.46 -19.52 -19.87
CA LEU A 651 -1.47 -19.89 -20.85
C LEU A 651 -2.31 -18.67 -21.30
N LEU A 652 -2.57 -17.71 -20.40
CA LEU A 652 -3.13 -16.40 -20.75
C LEU A 652 -2.18 -15.57 -21.63
N ASN A 653 -0.87 -15.55 -21.35
CA ASN A 653 0.13 -14.87 -22.19
C ASN A 653 0.24 -15.45 -23.60
N TYR A 654 -0.09 -16.72 -23.78
CA TYR A 654 -0.09 -17.41 -25.07
C TYR A 654 -1.43 -17.38 -25.79
N SER A 655 -2.43 -16.72 -25.19
CA SER A 655 -3.81 -16.68 -25.68
C SER A 655 -4.46 -18.06 -25.82
N ILE A 656 -3.92 -19.08 -25.13
CA ILE A 656 -4.56 -20.41 -25.02
C ILE A 656 -5.80 -20.29 -24.13
N LEU A 657 -5.65 -19.53 -23.04
CA LEU A 657 -6.76 -19.14 -22.18
C LEU A 657 -7.12 -17.67 -22.41
N THR A 658 -8.36 -17.34 -22.11
CA THR A 658 -8.84 -15.95 -22.07
C THR A 658 -9.09 -15.52 -20.62
N PRO A 659 -9.02 -14.22 -20.29
CA PRO A 659 -9.39 -13.73 -18.97
C PRO A 659 -10.81 -14.14 -18.57
N PHE A 660 -11.74 -14.12 -19.54
CA PHE A 660 -13.12 -14.55 -19.34
C PHE A 660 -13.20 -16.02 -18.93
N SER A 661 -12.49 -16.92 -19.62
CA SER A 661 -12.51 -18.35 -19.24
C SER A 661 -11.94 -18.62 -17.85
N VAL A 662 -10.98 -17.83 -17.36
CA VAL A 662 -10.46 -17.99 -15.99
C VAL A 662 -11.47 -17.53 -14.95
N VAL A 663 -12.11 -16.40 -15.21
CA VAL A 663 -13.18 -15.86 -14.37
C VAL A 663 -14.38 -16.79 -14.33
N ASP A 664 -14.83 -17.24 -15.50
CA ASP A 664 -15.95 -18.16 -15.66
C ASP A 664 -15.67 -19.48 -14.92
N TRP A 665 -14.48 -20.08 -15.13
CA TRP A 665 -14.04 -21.27 -14.41
C TRP A 665 -14.04 -21.11 -12.88
N ALA A 666 -13.56 -19.96 -12.39
CA ALA A 666 -13.44 -19.71 -10.96
C ALA A 666 -14.78 -19.35 -10.26
N LEU A 667 -15.69 -18.66 -10.96
CA LEU A 667 -16.89 -18.05 -10.35
C LEU A 667 -18.22 -18.62 -10.84
N VAL A 668 -18.30 -19.05 -12.10
CA VAL A 668 -19.55 -19.46 -12.77
C VAL A 668 -19.63 -20.96 -12.90
N ALA A 669 -18.62 -21.58 -13.51
CA ALA A 669 -18.52 -23.01 -13.79
C ALA A 669 -18.18 -23.86 -12.55
N SER A 670 -18.62 -23.39 -11.37
CA SER A 670 -18.35 -24.02 -10.09
C SER A 670 -19.11 -25.31 -9.83
N THR A 671 -19.76 -25.90 -10.81
CA THR A 671 -20.31 -27.25 -10.64
C THR A 671 -19.18 -28.29 -10.54
N PRO A 672 -19.30 -29.34 -9.70
CA PRO A 672 -18.35 -30.44 -9.63
C PRO A 672 -18.01 -31.10 -10.98
N ALA A 673 -18.95 -31.03 -11.94
CA ALA A 673 -18.78 -31.52 -13.31
C ALA A 673 -17.80 -30.69 -14.17
N ASN A 674 -17.48 -29.45 -13.79
CA ASN A 674 -16.66 -28.50 -14.56
C ASN A 674 -15.32 -28.14 -13.86
N GLY A 675 -15.00 -28.78 -12.74
CA GLY A 675 -13.66 -28.77 -12.15
C GLY A 675 -13.40 -27.80 -10.99
N THR A 676 -14.43 -27.17 -10.40
CA THR A 676 -14.31 -26.52 -9.09
C THR A 676 -15.43 -26.94 -8.12
N ASN A 677 -15.19 -26.84 -6.80
CA ASN A 677 -16.08 -27.34 -5.75
C ASN A 677 -17.20 -26.33 -5.38
N GLY A 678 -17.87 -25.73 -6.36
CA GLY A 678 -18.96 -24.80 -6.07
C GLY A 678 -18.49 -23.51 -5.42
N GLY A 679 -19.37 -22.96 -4.59
CA GLY A 679 -19.09 -21.79 -3.78
C GLY A 679 -17.95 -22.00 -2.77
N GLU A 680 -17.55 -23.25 -2.49
CA GLU A 680 -16.42 -23.53 -1.60
C GLU A 680 -15.09 -23.03 -2.17
N SER A 681 -14.99 -22.93 -3.50
CA SER A 681 -13.82 -22.37 -4.19
C SER A 681 -13.57 -20.90 -3.81
N LEU A 682 -14.62 -20.15 -3.45
CA LEU A 682 -14.49 -18.77 -2.97
C LEU A 682 -13.73 -18.68 -1.63
N ALA A 683 -13.72 -19.77 -0.86
CA ALA A 683 -12.97 -19.93 0.38
C ALA A 683 -11.57 -20.53 0.15
N GLN A 684 -11.02 -20.41 -1.06
CA GLN A 684 -9.64 -20.81 -1.35
C GLN A 684 -8.80 -19.58 -1.70
N SER A 685 -7.77 -19.31 -0.91
CA SER A 685 -6.93 -18.11 -1.05
C SER A 685 -6.22 -18.02 -2.41
N HIS A 686 -5.81 -19.15 -2.98
CA HIS A 686 -5.16 -19.20 -4.28
C HIS A 686 -6.13 -18.98 -5.46
N ILE A 687 -7.43 -19.24 -5.28
CA ILE A 687 -8.46 -18.91 -6.29
C ILE A 687 -8.68 -17.40 -6.33
N PHE A 688 -8.73 -16.75 -5.17
CA PHE A 688 -8.74 -15.28 -5.09
C PHE A 688 -7.49 -14.67 -5.73
N GLU A 689 -6.32 -15.26 -5.49
CA GLU A 689 -5.07 -14.85 -6.15
C GLU A 689 -5.15 -14.98 -7.68
N LEU A 690 -5.65 -16.11 -8.19
CA LEU A 690 -5.78 -16.35 -9.63
C LEU A 690 -6.67 -15.31 -10.32
N VAL A 691 -7.86 -15.06 -9.76
CA VAL A 691 -8.80 -14.09 -10.32
C VAL A 691 -8.24 -12.67 -10.19
N SER A 692 -7.68 -12.31 -9.04
CA SER A 692 -7.08 -10.98 -8.83
C SER A 692 -5.94 -10.70 -9.80
N ASN A 693 -5.05 -11.67 -10.03
CA ASN A 693 -3.95 -11.54 -11.00
C ASN A 693 -4.47 -11.40 -12.44
N THR A 694 -5.53 -12.14 -12.78
CA THR A 694 -6.16 -12.06 -14.11
C THR A 694 -6.78 -10.68 -14.34
N VAL A 695 -7.54 -10.17 -13.36
CA VAL A 695 -8.13 -8.83 -13.42
C VAL A 695 -7.03 -7.76 -13.49
N ALA A 696 -6.03 -7.82 -12.62
CA ALA A 696 -4.91 -6.86 -12.63
C ALA A 696 -4.17 -6.80 -13.98
N LYS A 697 -4.05 -7.94 -14.67
CA LYS A 697 -3.45 -8.01 -16.00
C LYS A 697 -4.32 -7.33 -17.07
N VAL A 698 -5.64 -7.57 -17.05
CA VAL A 698 -6.61 -6.94 -17.96
C VAL A 698 -6.67 -5.43 -17.74
N THR A 699 -6.77 -4.99 -16.48
CA THR A 699 -6.84 -3.56 -16.15
C THR A 699 -5.52 -2.86 -16.46
N SER A 700 -4.37 -3.45 -16.14
CA SER A 700 -3.06 -2.89 -16.51
C SER A 700 -2.91 -2.71 -18.02
N ARG A 701 -3.36 -3.68 -18.84
CA ARG A 701 -3.32 -3.57 -20.31
C ARG A 701 -4.23 -2.45 -20.80
N THR A 702 -5.45 -2.37 -20.26
CA THR A 702 -6.42 -1.33 -20.61
C THR A 702 -5.88 0.06 -20.30
N ARG A 703 -5.33 0.26 -19.09
CA ARG A 703 -4.71 1.52 -18.69
C ARG A 703 -3.53 1.90 -19.60
N GLN A 704 -2.67 0.95 -19.96
CA GLN A 704 -1.57 1.19 -20.89
C GLN A 704 -2.05 1.65 -22.27
N LEU A 705 -3.11 1.06 -22.81
CA LEU A 705 -3.68 1.46 -24.10
C LEU A 705 -4.39 2.82 -24.05
N LEU A 706 -5.05 3.14 -22.94
CA LEU A 706 -5.71 4.42 -22.72
C LEU A 706 -4.71 5.59 -22.65
N VAL A 707 -3.52 5.36 -22.10
CA VAL A 707 -2.47 6.38 -21.97
C VAL A 707 -1.52 6.39 -23.17
N SER A 708 -1.43 5.30 -23.94
CA SER A 708 -0.55 5.21 -25.11
C SER A 708 -1.02 6.10 -26.24
N ALA A 709 -0.16 7.01 -26.70
CA ALA A 709 -0.42 7.88 -27.86
C ALA A 709 -0.49 7.11 -29.20
N GLU A 710 0.11 5.92 -29.27
CA GLU A 710 0.19 5.09 -30.49
C GLU A 710 -1.05 4.22 -30.72
N ALA A 711 -1.90 4.05 -29.70
CA ALA A 711 -3.11 3.24 -29.82
C ALA A 711 -4.22 3.98 -30.56
N ASP A 712 -4.86 3.33 -31.52
CA ASP A 712 -6.03 3.84 -32.24
C ASP A 712 -7.30 3.77 -31.38
N ASP A 713 -8.27 4.63 -31.69
CA ASP A 713 -9.50 4.77 -30.89
C ASP A 713 -10.36 3.50 -30.92
N GLU A 714 -10.33 2.72 -32.01
CA GLU A 714 -11.07 1.46 -32.12
C GLU A 714 -10.50 0.42 -31.15
N THR A 715 -9.18 0.23 -31.13
CA THR A 715 -8.52 -0.67 -30.17
C THR A 715 -8.78 -0.26 -28.72
N ARG A 716 -8.71 1.04 -28.40
CA ARG A 716 -9.01 1.54 -27.05
C ARG A 716 -10.45 1.20 -26.64
N THR A 717 -11.42 1.52 -27.51
CA THR A 717 -12.84 1.29 -27.24
C THR A 717 -13.13 -0.19 -27.05
N LYS A 718 -12.51 -1.05 -27.88
CA LYS A 718 -12.65 -2.50 -27.80
C LYS A 718 -12.10 -3.06 -26.48
N GLU A 719 -10.93 -2.63 -26.04
CA GLU A 719 -10.33 -3.12 -24.79
C GLU A 719 -11.10 -2.63 -23.55
N VAL A 720 -11.55 -1.36 -23.55
CA VAL A 720 -12.40 -0.81 -22.48
C VAL A 720 -13.70 -1.62 -22.39
N ARG A 721 -14.35 -1.88 -23.52
CA ARG A 721 -15.58 -2.69 -23.55
C ARG A 721 -15.35 -4.12 -23.08
N ALA A 722 -14.25 -4.76 -23.50
CA ALA A 722 -13.89 -6.09 -23.04
C ALA A 722 -13.68 -6.14 -21.51
N THR A 723 -13.06 -5.10 -20.94
CA THR A 723 -12.88 -4.97 -19.49
C THR A 723 -14.21 -4.78 -18.77
N GLN A 724 -15.09 -3.93 -19.29
CA GLN A 724 -16.44 -3.73 -18.74
C GLN A 724 -17.27 -5.02 -18.79
N ASP A 725 -17.24 -5.74 -19.91
CA ASP A 725 -17.98 -6.99 -20.07
C ASP A 725 -17.44 -8.08 -19.12
N LEU A 726 -16.13 -8.12 -18.87
CA LEU A 726 -15.53 -8.99 -17.85
C LEU A 726 -16.05 -8.66 -16.45
N PHE A 727 -16.01 -7.39 -16.03
CA PHE A 727 -16.53 -6.98 -14.71
C PHE A 727 -18.03 -7.21 -14.56
N ARG A 728 -18.82 -7.02 -15.62
CA ARG A 728 -20.26 -7.35 -15.63
C ARG A 728 -20.47 -8.83 -15.36
N ALA A 729 -19.81 -9.71 -16.12
CA ALA A 729 -19.92 -11.15 -15.93
C ALA A 729 -19.48 -11.59 -14.52
N MET A 730 -18.41 -11.01 -13.99
CA MET A 730 -17.97 -11.24 -12.60
C MET A 730 -19.04 -10.83 -11.58
N ASN A 731 -19.61 -9.63 -11.75
CA ASN A 731 -20.63 -9.11 -10.85
C ASN A 731 -21.90 -9.96 -10.89
N ASP A 732 -22.37 -10.38 -12.07
CA ASP A 732 -23.56 -11.23 -12.21
C ASP A 732 -23.35 -12.59 -11.51
N ALA A 733 -22.17 -13.18 -11.68
CA ALA A 733 -21.80 -14.42 -11.00
C ALA A 733 -21.77 -14.24 -9.47
N LEU A 734 -21.12 -13.19 -8.98
CA LEU A 734 -20.93 -12.93 -7.55
C LEU A 734 -22.20 -12.46 -6.85
N VAL A 735 -23.10 -11.74 -7.52
CA VAL A 735 -24.43 -11.37 -7.00
C VAL A 735 -25.24 -12.62 -6.69
N SER A 736 -25.19 -13.63 -7.57
CA SER A 736 -25.89 -14.91 -7.37
C SER A 736 -25.40 -15.64 -6.12
N TRP A 737 -24.08 -15.67 -5.90
CA TRP A 737 -23.48 -16.22 -4.68
C TRP A 737 -23.80 -15.38 -3.43
N ALA A 738 -23.71 -14.06 -3.53
CA ALA A 738 -23.96 -13.13 -2.42
C ALA A 738 -25.43 -13.10 -1.98
N GLY A 739 -26.36 -13.30 -2.91
CA GLY A 739 -27.80 -13.40 -2.69
C GLY A 739 -28.26 -14.79 -2.27
N GLY A 740 -27.45 -15.83 -2.47
CA GLY A 740 -27.81 -17.21 -2.20
C GLY A 740 -28.81 -17.82 -3.19
N SER A 741 -28.91 -17.26 -4.40
CA SER A 741 -29.88 -17.64 -5.43
C SER A 741 -29.31 -18.59 -6.49
N LYS A 742 -28.12 -19.13 -6.27
CA LYS A 742 -27.53 -20.15 -7.15
C LYS A 742 -28.16 -21.52 -6.86
N ASP A 743 -28.44 -22.28 -7.91
CA ASP A 743 -29.10 -23.60 -7.83
C ASP A 743 -28.41 -24.56 -6.84
N GLU A 744 -27.06 -24.54 -6.76
CA GLU A 744 -26.27 -25.34 -5.80
C GLU A 744 -26.56 -25.03 -4.31
N LEU A 745 -26.99 -23.81 -3.98
CA LEU A 745 -27.42 -23.42 -2.63
C LEU A 745 -28.90 -23.71 -2.39
N MET A 746 -29.67 -24.01 -3.45
CA MET A 746 -31.11 -24.29 -3.38
C MET A 746 -31.42 -25.80 -3.34
N GLU A 747 -30.53 -26.67 -3.85
CA GLU A 747 -30.75 -28.11 -3.91
C GLU A 747 -30.44 -28.86 -2.58
N GLU A 748 -29.70 -28.26 -1.63
CA GLU A 748 -29.28 -28.93 -0.38
C GLU A 748 -30.06 -28.55 0.90
N GLY A 749 -30.96 -27.54 0.86
CA GLY A 749 -31.72 -27.15 2.07
C GLY A 749 -32.45 -25.80 1.96
N ASP A 750 -33.22 -25.47 3.00
CA ASP A 750 -34.08 -24.28 3.11
C ASP A 750 -33.34 -22.94 3.31
N GLY A 751 -32.04 -22.86 3.02
CA GLY A 751 -31.24 -21.65 3.24
C GLY A 751 -30.63 -21.52 4.64
N SER A 752 -30.76 -22.54 5.52
CA SER A 752 -30.46 -22.44 6.96
C SER A 752 -29.15 -23.10 7.43
N SER A 753 -28.39 -23.78 6.56
CA SER A 753 -27.15 -24.45 6.98
C SER A 753 -25.99 -23.46 7.18
N ASP A 754 -25.18 -23.65 8.22
CA ASP A 754 -23.98 -22.82 8.49
C ASP A 754 -23.05 -22.76 7.27
N ARG A 755 -23.00 -23.85 6.48
CA ARG A 755 -22.23 -23.96 5.24
C ARG A 755 -22.67 -22.94 4.18
N GLU A 756 -23.97 -22.88 3.88
CA GLU A 756 -24.52 -21.92 2.91
C GLU A 756 -24.32 -20.47 3.37
N ALA A 757 -24.45 -20.20 4.67
CA ALA A 757 -24.18 -18.89 5.24
C ALA A 757 -22.72 -18.46 5.02
N PHE A 758 -21.75 -19.37 5.18
CA PHE A 758 -20.35 -19.08 4.85
C PHE A 758 -20.13 -18.81 3.36
N ILE A 759 -20.71 -19.63 2.48
CA ILE A 759 -20.58 -19.42 1.02
C ILE A 759 -21.17 -18.06 0.62
N ARG A 760 -22.36 -17.72 1.13
CA ARG A 760 -23.00 -16.42 0.90
C ARG A 760 -22.12 -15.27 1.36
N ARG A 761 -21.53 -15.39 2.55
CA ARG A 761 -20.58 -14.41 3.08
C ARG A 761 -19.35 -14.28 2.18
N TRP A 762 -18.78 -15.38 1.69
CA TRP A 762 -17.69 -15.32 0.71
C TRP A 762 -18.11 -14.63 -0.59
N GLY A 763 -19.29 -14.93 -1.13
CA GLY A 763 -19.86 -14.24 -2.28
C GLY A 763 -19.95 -12.73 -2.06
N GLN A 764 -20.45 -12.28 -0.91
CA GLN A 764 -20.52 -10.86 -0.54
C GLN A 764 -19.13 -10.21 -0.44
N ARG A 765 -18.16 -10.91 0.15
CA ARG A 765 -16.77 -10.45 0.27
C ARG A 765 -16.12 -10.26 -1.08
N TRP A 766 -16.25 -11.24 -1.98
CA TRP A 766 -15.75 -11.15 -3.35
C TRP A 766 -16.45 -10.06 -4.15
N TYR A 767 -17.79 -10.01 -4.10
CA TYR A 767 -18.59 -9.02 -4.80
C TYR A 767 -18.15 -7.59 -4.47
N ARG A 768 -17.92 -7.29 -3.18
CA ARG A 768 -17.45 -5.97 -2.74
C ARG A 768 -16.13 -5.57 -3.41
N VAL A 769 -15.15 -6.49 -3.44
CA VAL A 769 -13.83 -6.24 -4.03
C VAL A 769 -13.96 -5.94 -5.53
N PHE A 770 -14.61 -6.83 -6.28
CA PHE A 770 -14.65 -6.69 -7.74
C PHE A 770 -15.62 -5.62 -8.24
N LYS A 771 -16.67 -5.29 -7.47
CA LYS A 771 -17.49 -4.11 -7.70
C LYS A 771 -16.70 -2.82 -7.53
N ARG A 772 -15.90 -2.71 -6.45
CA ARG A 772 -15.01 -1.57 -6.23
C ARG A 772 -14.01 -1.44 -7.38
N MET A 773 -13.32 -2.53 -7.74
CA MET A 773 -12.35 -2.52 -8.84
C MET A 773 -12.98 -2.09 -10.16
N GLY A 774 -14.16 -2.63 -10.52
CA GLY A 774 -14.88 -2.24 -11.73
C GLY A 774 -15.21 -0.75 -11.77
N ALA A 775 -15.74 -0.20 -10.67
CA ALA A 775 -16.08 1.22 -10.58
C ALA A 775 -14.85 2.15 -10.77
N ILE A 776 -13.69 1.74 -10.25
CA ILE A 776 -12.44 2.52 -10.40
C ILE A 776 -11.95 2.48 -11.85
N GLU A 777 -11.98 1.33 -12.50
CA GLU A 777 -11.56 1.22 -13.90
C GLU A 777 -12.50 1.96 -14.84
N GLU A 778 -13.80 1.97 -14.55
CA GLU A 778 -14.79 2.78 -15.28
C GLU A 778 -14.51 4.28 -15.12
N ALA A 779 -14.25 4.75 -13.88
CA ALA A 779 -13.90 6.14 -13.62
C ALA A 779 -12.59 6.54 -14.33
N PHE A 780 -11.55 5.71 -14.22
CA PHE A 780 -10.27 5.94 -14.88
C PHE A 780 -10.41 6.00 -16.41
N ALA A 781 -11.20 5.09 -16.99
CA ALA A 781 -11.46 5.08 -18.43
C ALA A 781 -12.20 6.34 -18.87
N ALA A 782 -13.22 6.77 -18.12
CA ALA A 782 -13.97 7.99 -18.42
C ALA A 782 -13.08 9.25 -18.37
N GLU A 783 -12.25 9.38 -17.33
CA GLU A 783 -11.31 10.50 -17.19
C GLU A 783 -10.26 10.51 -18.31
N SER A 784 -9.67 9.35 -18.61
CA SER A 784 -8.64 9.22 -19.66
C SER A 784 -9.20 9.59 -21.04
N LEU A 785 -10.41 9.13 -21.36
CA LEU A 785 -11.09 9.46 -22.62
C LEU A 785 -11.42 10.97 -22.69
N LYS A 786 -11.86 11.58 -21.59
CA LYS A 786 -12.10 13.02 -21.52
C LYS A 786 -10.82 13.82 -21.74
N ALA A 787 -9.70 13.39 -21.16
CA ALA A 787 -8.39 14.03 -21.36
C ALA A 787 -7.91 13.93 -22.81
N LEU A 788 -8.11 12.77 -23.45
CA LEU A 788 -7.79 12.57 -24.86
C LEU A 788 -8.62 13.48 -25.79
N LEU A 789 -9.92 13.63 -25.52
CA LEU A 789 -10.79 14.53 -26.27
C LEU A 789 -10.35 16.00 -26.13
N ALA A 790 -10.07 16.43 -24.90
CA ALA A 790 -9.57 17.78 -24.65
C ALA A 790 -8.21 18.06 -25.32
N ALA A 791 -7.34 17.05 -25.43
CA ALA A 791 -6.07 17.16 -26.14
C ALA A 791 -6.27 17.28 -27.67
N LYS A 792 -7.21 16.52 -28.25
CA LYS A 792 -7.58 16.62 -29.67
C LYS A 792 -8.17 17.99 -30.01
N ASP A 793 -9.06 18.51 -29.18
CA ASP A 793 -9.66 19.83 -29.38
C ASP A 793 -8.60 20.93 -29.36
N LYS A 794 -7.62 20.85 -28.44
CA LYS A 794 -6.48 21.77 -28.39
C LYS A 794 -5.64 21.73 -29.66
N MET A 795 -5.33 20.54 -30.19
CA MET A 795 -4.58 20.40 -31.46
C MET A 795 -5.33 21.01 -32.64
N ILE A 796 -6.65 20.83 -32.72
CA ILE A 796 -7.46 21.41 -33.79
C ILE A 796 -7.48 22.95 -33.70
N THR A 797 -7.53 23.51 -32.49
CA THR A 797 -7.48 24.96 -32.29
C THR A 797 -6.11 25.57 -32.63
N THR A 798 -5.00 24.89 -32.32
CA THR A 798 -3.65 25.38 -32.66
C THR A 798 -3.36 25.31 -34.16
N ASP A 799 -3.81 24.25 -34.85
CA ASP A 799 -3.66 24.13 -36.31
C ASP A 799 -4.55 25.12 -37.09
N GLY A 800 -5.62 25.62 -36.46
CA GLY A 800 -6.49 26.66 -37.00
C GLY A 800 -5.92 28.08 -36.87
N GLU A 801 -5.09 28.34 -35.85
CA GLU A 801 -4.44 29.64 -35.64
C GLU A 801 -3.15 29.81 -36.45
N GLU A 802 -2.44 28.73 -36.79
CA GLU A 802 -1.26 28.81 -37.71
C GLU A 802 -1.63 28.97 -39.20
N LYS A 803 -2.93 28.94 -39.55
CA LYS A 803 -3.43 29.09 -40.92
C LYS A 803 -4.09 30.43 -41.24
N ASN A 804 -4.01 31.43 -40.34
CA ASN A 804 -4.49 32.79 -40.58
C ASN A 804 -3.38 33.84 -40.60
#